data_AF-A0A3D2Z6Y9-F1
#
_entry.id   AF-A0A3D2Z6Y9-F1
#
_cell.length_a   1.000
_cell.length_b   1.000
_cell.length_c   1.000
_cell.angle_alpha   90.00
_cell.angle_beta   90.00
_cell.angle_gamma   90.00
#
_symmetry.space_group_name_H-M   'P 1'
#
loop_
_entity.id
_entity.type
_entity.pdbx_description
1 polymer ?
#
loop_
_entity_poly.entity_id
_entity_poly.type
_entity_poly.pdbx_seq_one_letter_code
_entity_poly.pdbx_strand_id
1 'polypeptide(L)'
;MHWITTALCVLLLSATASPALEAGAATIEITPQPPLGVPMSGYGGDTYDNRSQATHDPLHARVLVLDDGRSRTALVTLDLIGLNQGNLPTRMGELGIDNLVLASSHTHGGPKVLSLLEAFAEDRTWPVDDPYLTWLENRITEGTARALERMQPVTLSVAKGSVDISFNRRLVHADGTVEMIWGKNRARRYTGPTDPEVGVVRVDDRAGNPLAILLNYACHPVVLGSGNRQLTADYPGYACAYLERQFPGTVALFLQGADGDLDPYIDVQNDFAPARDQGEELGREVERVVRALGPYRQGQPQALELNPLIELTHYQHTFEGFYDRSQSIETPFSLLRIGDRLAFLNLPGEPFVELQLDLKDRSPLPFTFLIGYANGYAGYFPTLKAHREGGYGANSGGTMHLEPAAGETMVARALETLTASFWEQALPKVVVGGSVTRLRSIVRPPLLQADAPMTVTVDLSQLGGSAEEELTPTEDGSFSLDVEFPLAAPAGRLEIWFTVVQQTSTGPYVTRVSQTLSVLPGSDLIPLKGELASGWRLETSPAVNAEEIGIFDGRAAQAFQVDSAAMAAWASTWSIDLTRHEPFSLSGYGSLRLAFHAGTLVAPREPWLALYLGERRIDLRGKIDLENSEWQTVELALDPNAQESLIRQIRLWGNLSGRFFLGELRLVSALSPTTAAPVPATAPRSFRLLPAYPNPFNGTTTIRFDLPSSVEVNLTLYNLTGQRVVTLVSGMREAGGYSIGWDGTDDAGRTLVSGMYFYNLTAGDLSETRKLILLR
;
A
#
# COMPACT_ATOMS: atom_id res chain seq x y z
N MET A 1 -8.00 79.14 23.25
CA MET A 1 -8.19 78.95 21.79
C MET A 1 -6.89 78.44 21.22
N HIS A 2 -6.88 77.25 20.62
CA HIS A 2 -6.05 76.75 19.51
C HIS A 2 -6.35 75.25 19.42
N TRP A 3 -7.18 74.87 18.44
CA TRP A 3 -7.52 73.47 18.14
C TRP A 3 -6.59 73.00 17.01
N ILE A 4 -5.91 71.87 17.24
CA ILE A 4 -5.13 71.17 16.21
C ILE A 4 -6.04 70.08 15.64
N THR A 5 -6.22 70.11 14.32
CA THR A 5 -6.93 69.12 13.50
C THR A 5 -6.08 67.87 13.29
N THR A 6 -6.61 66.69 13.61
CA THR A 6 -6.04 65.39 13.22
C THR A 6 -6.90 64.79 12.10
N ALA A 7 -6.28 64.52 10.94
CA ALA A 7 -6.89 63.83 9.83
C ALA A 7 -6.86 62.31 10.07
N LEU A 8 -8.00 61.64 9.93
CA LEU A 8 -8.13 60.19 10.01
C LEU A 8 -8.27 59.63 8.58
N CYS A 9 -7.22 58.98 8.08
CA CYS A 9 -7.30 58.19 6.84
C CYS A 9 -8.00 56.86 7.15
N VAL A 10 -9.17 56.64 6.54
CA VAL A 10 -9.84 55.33 6.52
C VAL A 10 -9.27 54.53 5.35
N LEU A 11 -8.48 53.51 5.64
CA LEU A 11 -8.10 52.47 4.69
C LEU A 11 -9.29 51.53 4.50
N LEU A 12 -9.98 51.66 3.37
CA LEU A 12 -10.92 50.65 2.88
C LEU A 12 -10.09 49.44 2.41
N LEU A 13 -10.06 48.40 3.23
CA LEU A 13 -9.64 47.07 2.79
C LEU A 13 -10.72 46.53 1.84
N SER A 14 -10.48 46.62 0.54
CA SER A 14 -11.21 45.86 -0.46
C SER A 14 -11.01 44.38 -0.17
N ALA A 15 -12.03 43.67 0.30
CA ALA A 15 -12.03 42.23 0.28
C ALA A 15 -11.92 41.81 -1.20
N THR A 16 -10.74 41.36 -1.61
CA THR A 16 -10.56 40.70 -2.90
C THR A 16 -11.44 39.46 -2.87
N ALA A 17 -12.52 39.46 -3.64
CA ALA A 17 -13.32 38.26 -3.86
C ALA A 17 -12.38 37.15 -4.35
N SER A 18 -12.36 36.01 -3.66
CA SER A 18 -11.66 34.83 -4.16
C SER A 18 -12.12 34.57 -5.60
N PRO A 19 -11.20 34.26 -6.53
CA PRO A 19 -11.59 33.91 -7.90
C PRO A 19 -12.61 32.77 -7.85
N ALA A 20 -13.66 32.87 -8.68
CA ALA A 20 -14.65 31.82 -8.80
C ALA A 20 -14.06 30.67 -9.62
N LEU A 21 -14.42 29.43 -9.30
CA LEU A 21 -14.04 28.27 -10.10
C LEU A 21 -14.51 28.48 -11.55
N GLU A 22 -13.60 28.31 -12.51
CA GLU A 22 -13.91 28.34 -13.93
C GLU A 22 -13.75 26.95 -14.55
N ALA A 23 -14.53 26.68 -15.59
CA ALA A 23 -14.39 25.48 -16.38
C ALA A 23 -14.75 25.69 -17.84
N GLY A 24 -14.17 24.87 -18.70
CA GLY A 24 -14.46 24.79 -20.11
C GLY A 24 -14.46 23.35 -20.56
N ALA A 25 -15.34 23.00 -21.49
CA ALA A 25 -15.45 21.63 -21.98
C ALA A 25 -15.56 21.57 -23.50
N ALA A 26 -14.99 20.51 -24.06
CA ALA A 26 -15.01 20.23 -25.49
C ALA A 26 -14.99 18.73 -25.78
N THR A 27 -15.66 18.36 -26.86
CA THR A 27 -15.59 17.03 -27.46
C THR A 27 -14.84 17.13 -28.78
N ILE A 28 -13.98 16.16 -29.06
CA ILE A 28 -13.19 16.11 -30.27
C ILE A 28 -13.09 14.68 -30.81
N GLU A 29 -13.39 14.50 -32.09
CA GLU A 29 -13.35 13.17 -32.72
C GLU A 29 -11.90 12.69 -32.90
N ILE A 30 -11.68 11.42 -32.54
CA ILE A 30 -10.40 10.70 -32.59
C ILE A 30 -10.48 9.41 -33.42
N THR A 31 -11.51 9.23 -34.23
CA THR A 31 -11.65 8.08 -35.15
C THR A 31 -10.55 8.11 -36.22
N PRO A 32 -9.77 7.02 -36.41
CA PRO A 32 -8.80 6.92 -37.51
C PRO A 32 -9.45 7.05 -38.89
N GLN A 33 -8.74 7.67 -39.84
CA GLN A 33 -9.16 7.81 -41.24
C GLN A 33 -8.01 7.46 -42.21
N PRO A 34 -8.22 6.56 -43.20
CA PRO A 34 -9.42 5.74 -43.40
C PRO A 34 -9.57 4.66 -42.31
N PRO A 35 -10.80 4.20 -42.02
CA PRO A 35 -11.04 3.23 -40.96
C PRO A 35 -10.79 1.78 -41.37
N LEU A 36 -10.56 1.50 -42.66
CA LEU A 36 -10.32 0.13 -43.15
C LEU A 36 -8.88 -0.30 -42.85
N GLY A 37 -8.73 -1.46 -42.22
CA GLY A 37 -7.43 -2.07 -41.95
C GLY A 37 -6.70 -1.51 -40.74
N VAL A 38 -7.35 -0.72 -39.88
CA VAL A 38 -6.73 -0.21 -38.65
C VAL A 38 -6.57 -1.37 -37.67
N PRO A 39 -5.37 -1.63 -37.12
CA PRO A 39 -5.23 -2.62 -36.06
C PRO A 39 -6.10 -2.25 -34.85
N MET A 40 -6.78 -3.22 -34.26
CA MET A 40 -7.63 -3.06 -33.08
C MET A 40 -6.99 -3.76 -31.87
N SER A 41 -7.27 -3.27 -30.66
CA SER A 41 -6.74 -3.83 -29.40
C SER A 41 -7.85 -4.25 -28.45
N GLY A 42 -7.52 -5.10 -27.47
CA GLY A 42 -8.44 -5.69 -26.50
C GLY A 42 -8.46 -7.22 -26.58
N TYR A 43 -8.91 -7.77 -27.70
CA TYR A 43 -9.03 -9.23 -27.88
C TYR A 43 -7.83 -9.87 -28.60
N GLY A 44 -7.39 -11.03 -28.09
CA GLY A 44 -6.64 -12.03 -28.88
C GLY A 44 -5.11 -11.89 -28.95
N GLY A 45 -4.50 -10.91 -28.31
CA GLY A 45 -3.04 -10.67 -28.38
C GLY A 45 -2.55 -10.39 -29.81
N ASP A 46 -1.25 -10.13 -29.95
CA ASP A 46 -0.63 -9.71 -31.23
C ASP A 46 -0.55 -10.81 -32.31
N THR A 47 -1.22 -11.96 -32.09
CA THR A 47 -1.18 -13.15 -32.96
C THR A 47 -2.42 -13.31 -33.84
N TYR A 48 -3.47 -12.51 -33.64
CA TYR A 48 -4.66 -12.47 -34.49
C TYR A 48 -4.60 -11.29 -35.46
N ASP A 49 -5.00 -11.50 -36.73
CA ASP A 49 -5.29 -10.41 -37.67
C ASP A 49 -6.59 -9.69 -37.23
N ASN A 50 -6.45 -8.82 -36.23
CA ASN A 50 -7.52 -8.04 -35.63
C ASN A 50 -7.54 -6.64 -36.22
N ARG A 51 -7.99 -6.52 -37.47
CA ARG A 51 -8.07 -5.27 -38.21
C ARG A 51 -9.50 -4.86 -38.48
N SER A 52 -9.78 -3.57 -38.35
CA SER A 52 -11.10 -3.00 -38.62
C SER A 52 -11.50 -3.13 -40.09
N GLN A 53 -12.79 -3.32 -40.31
CA GLN A 53 -13.45 -3.38 -41.62
C GLN A 53 -14.26 -2.11 -41.89
N ALA A 54 -14.73 -1.43 -40.84
CA ALA A 54 -15.47 -0.18 -40.90
C ALA A 54 -15.45 0.54 -39.54
N THR A 55 -16.08 1.71 -39.49
CA THR A 55 -16.48 2.38 -38.24
C THR A 55 -17.98 2.22 -38.07
N HIS A 56 -18.43 1.77 -36.90
CA HIS A 56 -19.85 1.73 -36.54
C HIS A 56 -20.30 3.06 -35.95
N ASP A 57 -19.55 3.58 -34.98
CA ASP A 57 -19.77 4.87 -34.34
C ASP A 57 -18.45 5.62 -34.11
N PRO A 58 -18.46 6.97 -34.14
CA PRO A 58 -17.26 7.76 -33.96
C PRO A 58 -16.70 7.68 -32.54
N LEU A 59 -15.37 7.63 -32.45
CA LEU A 59 -14.61 7.64 -31.19
C LEU A 59 -14.27 9.09 -30.82
N HIS A 60 -14.34 9.44 -29.54
CA HIS A 60 -14.06 10.80 -29.08
C HIS A 60 -13.05 10.86 -27.95
N ALA A 61 -12.31 11.96 -27.93
CA ALA A 61 -11.73 12.51 -26.71
C ALA A 61 -12.68 13.60 -26.19
N ARG A 62 -12.97 13.56 -24.90
CA ARG A 62 -13.81 14.56 -24.22
C ARG A 62 -12.99 15.19 -23.11
N VAL A 63 -12.95 16.51 -23.11
CA VAL A 63 -12.06 17.30 -22.26
C VAL A 63 -12.89 18.21 -21.38
N LEU A 64 -12.56 18.22 -20.10
CA LEU A 64 -12.99 19.22 -19.13
C LEU A 64 -11.74 19.84 -18.52
N VAL A 65 -11.60 21.16 -18.62
CA VAL A 65 -10.58 21.93 -17.91
C VAL A 65 -11.26 22.62 -16.74
N LEU A 66 -10.68 22.48 -15.55
CA LEU A 66 -11.07 23.16 -14.31
C LEU A 66 -9.94 24.11 -13.89
N ASP A 67 -10.28 25.34 -13.49
CA ASP A 67 -9.34 26.34 -12.99
C ASP A 67 -9.88 26.91 -11.65
N ASP A 68 -9.20 26.58 -10.55
CA ASP A 68 -9.53 27.06 -9.20
C ASP A 68 -8.84 28.39 -8.84
N GLY A 69 -8.19 29.02 -9.83
CA GLY A 69 -7.38 30.23 -9.70
C GLY A 69 -5.97 29.97 -9.16
N ARG A 70 -5.61 28.71 -8.86
CA ARG A 70 -4.27 28.29 -8.42
C ARG A 70 -3.61 27.36 -9.43
N SER A 71 -4.39 26.43 -9.98
CA SER A 71 -3.93 25.48 -10.99
C SER A 71 -5.04 25.13 -11.98
N ARG A 72 -4.63 24.77 -13.19
CA ARG A 72 -5.51 24.25 -14.24
C ARG A 72 -5.36 22.75 -14.35
N THR A 73 -6.47 22.05 -14.16
CA THR A 73 -6.54 20.60 -14.24
C THR A 73 -7.37 20.19 -15.45
N ALA A 74 -6.77 19.45 -16.38
CA ALA A 74 -7.47 18.85 -17.51
C ALA A 74 -7.83 17.39 -17.19
N LEU A 75 -9.13 17.08 -17.22
CA LEU A 75 -9.65 15.72 -17.24
C LEU A 75 -10.04 15.36 -18.67
N VAL A 76 -9.39 14.34 -19.22
CA VAL A 76 -9.57 13.87 -20.59
C VAL A 76 -10.04 12.42 -20.55
N THR A 77 -11.21 12.12 -21.14
CA THR A 77 -11.71 10.75 -21.31
C THR A 77 -11.68 10.34 -22.77
N LEU A 78 -11.23 9.12 -23.05
CA LEU A 78 -11.01 8.59 -24.40
C LEU A 78 -11.86 7.36 -24.69
N ASP A 79 -12.45 7.29 -25.87
CA ASP A 79 -13.07 6.08 -26.42
C ASP A 79 -11.99 5.11 -26.97
N LEU A 80 -11.13 4.61 -26.08
CA LEU A 80 -9.98 3.72 -26.37
C LEU A 80 -9.82 2.63 -25.31
N ILE A 81 -8.94 1.65 -25.58
CA ILE A 81 -8.57 0.57 -24.64
C ILE A 81 -7.76 1.08 -23.43
N GLY A 82 -7.06 2.20 -23.56
CA GLY A 82 -6.05 2.68 -22.62
C GLY A 82 -5.04 3.54 -23.36
N LEU A 83 -4.32 4.43 -22.68
CA LEU A 83 -3.29 5.26 -23.32
C LEU A 83 -2.19 5.64 -22.33
N ASN A 84 -0.94 5.44 -22.71
CA ASN A 84 0.21 6.00 -21.99
C ASN A 84 0.34 7.49 -22.30
N GLN A 85 0.78 8.30 -21.34
CA GLN A 85 0.73 9.77 -21.46
C GLN A 85 1.65 10.35 -22.55
N GLY A 86 2.79 9.72 -22.84
CA GLY A 86 3.71 10.18 -23.89
C GLY A 86 4.10 11.66 -23.76
N ASN A 87 3.93 12.44 -24.84
CA ASN A 87 4.25 13.87 -24.84
C ASN A 87 3.08 14.75 -24.39
N LEU A 88 1.91 14.18 -24.06
CA LEU A 88 0.75 14.95 -23.64
C LEU A 88 1.06 15.83 -22.41
N PRO A 89 1.73 15.39 -21.34
CA PRO A 89 2.02 16.27 -20.20
C PRO A 89 2.80 17.53 -20.60
N THR A 90 3.81 17.39 -21.45
CA THR A 90 4.58 18.52 -21.98
C THR A 90 3.69 19.46 -22.81
N ARG A 91 2.90 18.92 -23.73
CA ARG A 91 1.99 19.71 -24.59
C ARG A 91 0.87 20.40 -23.80
N MET A 92 0.36 19.73 -22.78
CA MET A 92 -0.62 20.32 -21.86
C MET A 92 0.02 21.47 -21.07
N GLY A 93 1.26 21.31 -20.61
CA GLY A 93 2.04 22.40 -20.00
C GLY A 93 2.23 23.61 -20.91
N GLU A 94 2.48 23.40 -22.22
CA GLU A 94 2.57 24.47 -23.22
C GLU A 94 1.24 25.24 -23.41
N LEU A 95 0.10 24.59 -23.16
CA LEU A 95 -1.22 25.22 -23.13
C LEU A 95 -1.55 25.89 -21.77
N GLY A 96 -0.65 25.80 -20.79
CA GLY A 96 -0.87 26.29 -19.43
C GLY A 96 -1.81 25.42 -18.62
N ILE A 97 -1.79 24.10 -18.83
CA ILE A 97 -2.43 23.10 -17.97
C ILE A 97 -1.37 22.56 -17.01
N ASP A 98 -1.62 22.62 -15.72
CA ASP A 98 -0.69 22.17 -14.68
C ASP A 98 -0.83 20.67 -14.40
N ASN A 99 -2.07 20.17 -14.43
CA ASN A 99 -2.41 18.81 -14.04
C ASN A 99 -3.18 18.10 -15.16
N LEU A 100 -2.80 16.85 -15.48
CA LEU A 100 -3.48 16.01 -16.48
C LEU A 100 -3.95 14.70 -15.87
N VAL A 101 -5.25 14.44 -16.01
CA VAL A 101 -5.85 13.11 -15.80
C VAL A 101 -6.37 12.63 -17.15
N LEU A 102 -5.75 11.57 -17.68
CA LEU A 102 -6.06 10.97 -18.96
C LEU A 102 -6.64 9.57 -18.72
N ALA A 103 -7.95 9.41 -18.87
CA ALA A 103 -8.66 8.15 -18.64
C ALA A 103 -9.22 7.58 -19.95
N SER A 104 -9.35 6.26 -20.03
CA SER A 104 -9.98 5.59 -21.16
C SER A 104 -11.22 4.82 -20.72
N SER A 105 -12.23 4.73 -21.59
CA SER A 105 -13.43 3.92 -21.35
C SER A 105 -13.14 2.42 -21.33
N HIS A 106 -11.99 2.02 -21.88
CA HIS A 106 -11.52 0.66 -22.06
C HIS A 106 -12.22 -0.12 -23.20
N THR A 107 -12.82 0.57 -24.19
CA THR A 107 -13.47 -0.13 -25.33
C THR A 107 -12.51 -1.08 -26.06
N HIS A 108 -12.94 -2.32 -26.28
CA HIS A 108 -12.25 -3.32 -27.12
C HIS A 108 -12.54 -3.13 -28.62
N GLY A 109 -13.38 -2.15 -28.96
CA GLY A 109 -13.69 -1.73 -30.32
C GLY A 109 -12.79 -0.62 -30.85
N GLY A 110 -11.74 -0.22 -30.14
CA GLY A 110 -10.85 0.88 -30.52
C GLY A 110 -9.63 0.47 -31.37
N PRO A 111 -8.95 1.45 -31.99
CA PRO A 111 -7.65 1.21 -32.60
C PRO A 111 -6.61 0.79 -31.56
N LYS A 112 -5.61 0.02 -32.01
CA LYS A 112 -4.46 -0.38 -31.18
C LYS A 112 -3.59 0.84 -30.92
N VAL A 113 -3.53 1.26 -29.66
CA VAL A 113 -2.76 2.42 -29.19
C VAL A 113 -1.65 2.06 -28.21
N LEU A 114 -1.65 0.82 -27.70
CA LEU A 114 -0.61 0.27 -26.84
C LEU A 114 -0.56 -1.26 -26.98
N SER A 115 0.56 -1.87 -26.57
CA SER A 115 0.66 -3.32 -26.38
C SER A 115 0.19 -3.66 -24.97
N LEU A 116 -0.75 -4.60 -24.82
CA LEU A 116 -1.23 -5.04 -23.50
C LEU A 116 -0.27 -6.04 -22.85
N LEU A 117 0.57 -6.73 -23.62
CA LEU A 117 1.35 -7.90 -23.21
C LEU A 117 2.77 -7.60 -22.73
N GLU A 118 3.36 -6.47 -23.09
CA GLU A 118 4.69 -6.10 -22.60
C GLU A 118 4.59 -5.68 -21.11
N ALA A 119 5.70 -5.61 -20.36
CA ALA A 119 5.73 -5.21 -18.94
C ALA A 119 5.67 -3.68 -18.78
N PHE A 120 4.99 -3.15 -17.75
CA PHE A 120 4.85 -1.69 -17.55
C PHE A 120 6.25 -1.06 -17.46
N ALA A 121 6.50 -0.02 -18.24
CA ALA A 121 7.72 0.76 -18.15
C ALA A 121 7.38 2.20 -18.48
N GLU A 122 7.91 3.15 -17.72
CA GLU A 122 7.73 4.59 -17.96
C GLU A 122 8.26 4.99 -19.35
N ASP A 123 9.24 4.22 -19.84
CA ASP A 123 9.86 4.34 -21.16
C ASP A 123 9.23 3.44 -22.24
N ARG A 124 8.13 2.70 -21.94
CA ARG A 124 7.48 1.84 -22.93
C ARG A 124 7.22 2.70 -24.12
N THR A 125 8.03 2.40 -25.13
CA THR A 125 8.11 3.14 -26.37
C THR A 125 6.69 3.28 -26.85
N TRP A 126 6.16 4.49 -26.68
CA TRP A 126 5.57 5.22 -27.78
C TRP A 126 6.11 4.58 -29.04
N PRO A 127 5.34 3.87 -29.89
CA PRO A 127 5.90 3.49 -31.17
C PRO A 127 6.24 4.81 -31.85
N VAL A 128 7.52 5.16 -31.74
CA VAL A 128 8.12 6.32 -32.36
C VAL A 128 7.84 6.05 -33.82
N ASP A 129 7.10 6.96 -34.45
CA ASP A 129 6.63 6.88 -35.83
C ASP A 129 5.26 6.23 -36.11
N ASP A 130 4.38 5.96 -35.11
CA ASP A 130 2.97 5.67 -35.42
C ASP A 130 2.20 6.96 -35.82
N PRO A 131 1.69 7.06 -37.06
CA PRO A 131 1.02 8.27 -37.54
C PRO A 131 -0.31 8.54 -36.82
N TYR A 132 -1.04 7.50 -36.41
CA TYR A 132 -2.30 7.65 -35.70
C TYR A 132 -2.06 8.16 -34.28
N LEU A 133 -1.06 7.65 -33.56
CA LEU A 133 -0.74 8.16 -32.22
C LEU A 133 -0.28 9.61 -32.22
N THR A 134 0.59 10.00 -33.16
CA THR A 134 1.02 11.40 -33.32
C THR A 134 -0.18 12.30 -33.63
N TRP A 135 -1.08 11.85 -34.52
CA TRP A 135 -2.31 12.55 -34.81
C TRP A 135 -3.22 12.63 -33.58
N LEU A 136 -3.39 11.54 -32.84
CA LEU A 136 -4.21 11.46 -31.63
C LEU A 136 -3.76 12.47 -30.58
N GLU A 137 -2.45 12.59 -30.32
CA GLU A 137 -1.93 13.62 -29.40
C GLU A 137 -2.30 15.04 -29.85
N ASN A 138 -2.17 15.33 -31.15
CA ASN A 138 -2.56 16.63 -31.71
C ASN A 138 -4.05 16.88 -31.48
N ARG A 139 -4.89 15.85 -31.69
CA ARG A 139 -6.34 15.95 -31.49
C ARG A 139 -6.71 16.18 -30.03
N ILE A 140 -6.08 15.47 -29.10
CA ILE A 140 -6.31 15.68 -27.66
C ILE A 140 -5.89 17.10 -27.27
N THR A 141 -4.71 17.55 -27.72
CA THR A 141 -4.20 18.91 -27.48
C THR A 141 -5.14 19.99 -28.04
N GLU A 142 -5.66 19.80 -29.26
CA GLU A 142 -6.66 20.68 -29.88
C GLU A 142 -7.98 20.68 -29.10
N GLY A 143 -8.42 19.53 -28.58
CA GLY A 143 -9.59 19.42 -27.72
C GLY A 143 -9.43 20.24 -26.44
N THR A 144 -8.26 20.16 -25.81
CA THR A 144 -7.92 20.98 -24.63
C THR A 144 -7.90 22.47 -24.96
N ALA A 145 -7.30 22.87 -26.08
CA ALA A 145 -7.32 24.27 -26.51
C ALA A 145 -8.76 24.81 -26.70
N ARG A 146 -9.66 24.00 -27.30
CA ARG A 146 -11.08 24.36 -27.44
C ARG A 146 -11.81 24.45 -26.10
N ALA A 147 -11.46 23.60 -25.13
CA ALA A 147 -12.00 23.70 -23.78
C ALA A 147 -11.54 25.01 -23.12
N LEU A 148 -10.26 25.37 -23.26
CA LEU A 148 -9.69 26.64 -22.77
C LEU A 148 -10.36 27.88 -23.38
N GLU A 149 -10.70 27.85 -24.67
CA GLU A 149 -11.44 28.93 -25.34
C GLU A 149 -12.86 29.13 -24.79
N ARG A 150 -13.41 28.14 -24.07
CA ARG A 150 -14.78 28.11 -23.54
C ARG A 150 -14.84 28.24 -22.02
N MET A 151 -13.72 28.58 -21.38
CA MET A 151 -13.65 28.78 -19.94
C MET A 151 -14.67 29.82 -19.49
N GLN A 152 -15.44 29.46 -18.47
CA GLN A 152 -16.41 30.33 -17.84
C GLN A 152 -16.61 29.91 -16.38
N PRO A 153 -17.11 30.81 -15.51
CA PRO A 153 -17.38 30.46 -14.13
C PRO A 153 -18.46 29.39 -14.00
N VAL A 154 -18.22 28.39 -13.15
CA VAL A 154 -19.08 27.23 -12.95
C VAL A 154 -19.32 26.92 -11.49
N THR A 155 -20.25 26.00 -11.25
CA THR A 155 -20.46 25.38 -9.94
C THR A 155 -20.51 23.86 -10.08
N LEU A 156 -20.15 23.14 -9.02
CA LEU A 156 -20.08 21.68 -9.01
C LEU A 156 -21.10 21.10 -8.03
N SER A 157 -21.78 20.04 -8.45
CA SER A 157 -22.56 19.16 -7.57
C SER A 157 -22.25 17.71 -7.86
N VAL A 158 -22.31 16.87 -6.84
CA VAL A 158 -22.02 15.43 -6.93
C VAL A 158 -23.12 14.62 -6.25
N ALA A 159 -23.49 13.51 -6.88
CA ALA A 159 -24.42 12.55 -6.32
C ALA A 159 -24.08 11.12 -6.78
N LYS A 160 -24.81 10.18 -6.19
CA LYS A 160 -24.73 8.75 -6.50
C LYS A 160 -26.07 8.29 -7.06
N GLY A 161 -26.02 7.53 -8.15
CA GLY A 161 -27.12 6.73 -8.68
C GLY A 161 -26.85 5.25 -8.49
N SER A 162 -27.73 4.41 -9.04
CA SER A 162 -27.47 2.98 -9.11
C SER A 162 -28.08 2.34 -10.36
N VAL A 163 -27.29 1.50 -11.03
CA VAL A 163 -27.72 0.68 -12.16
C VAL A 163 -27.03 -0.69 -12.11
N ASP A 164 -27.79 -1.74 -12.38
CA ASP A 164 -27.32 -3.13 -12.35
C ASP A 164 -27.27 -3.70 -13.78
N ILE A 165 -26.20 -3.36 -14.51
CA ILE A 165 -25.89 -3.92 -15.84
C ILE A 165 -24.67 -4.85 -15.83
N SER A 166 -23.91 -4.91 -14.74
CA SER A 166 -22.65 -5.67 -14.63
C SER A 166 -22.75 -6.89 -13.71
N PHE A 167 -21.90 -7.89 -13.95
CA PHE A 167 -21.73 -9.06 -13.10
C PHE A 167 -20.25 -9.40 -12.95
N ASN A 168 -19.88 -10.03 -11.83
CA ASN A 168 -18.52 -10.51 -11.64
C ASN A 168 -18.26 -11.74 -12.52
N ARG A 169 -17.33 -11.67 -13.46
CA ARG A 169 -17.05 -12.78 -14.38
C ARG A 169 -16.29 -13.94 -13.75
N ARG A 170 -15.85 -13.82 -12.48
CA ARG A 170 -15.18 -14.88 -11.72
C ARG A 170 -16.16 -15.59 -10.78
N LEU A 171 -16.61 -16.78 -11.15
CA LEU A 171 -17.36 -17.65 -10.25
C LEU A 171 -16.40 -18.52 -9.44
N VAL A 172 -16.33 -18.28 -8.13
CA VAL A 172 -15.57 -19.12 -7.19
C VAL A 172 -16.48 -20.24 -6.69
N HIS A 173 -16.13 -21.49 -6.99
CA HIS A 173 -16.86 -22.68 -6.55
C HIS A 173 -16.56 -23.03 -5.09
N ALA A 174 -17.42 -23.82 -4.46
CA ALA A 174 -17.27 -24.24 -3.06
C ALA A 174 -16.00 -25.06 -2.80
N ASP A 175 -15.42 -25.68 -3.82
CA ASP A 175 -14.16 -26.42 -3.76
C ASP A 175 -12.92 -25.52 -3.96
N GLY A 176 -13.10 -24.21 -4.12
CA GLY A 176 -12.04 -23.23 -4.32
C GLY A 176 -11.60 -23.05 -5.78
N THR A 177 -12.17 -23.79 -6.74
CA THR A 177 -11.87 -23.59 -8.16
C THR A 177 -12.58 -22.35 -8.73
N VAL A 178 -11.98 -21.71 -9.73
CA VAL A 178 -12.53 -20.51 -10.37
C VAL A 178 -12.96 -20.82 -11.81
N GLU A 179 -14.22 -20.52 -12.13
CA GLU A 179 -14.76 -20.56 -13.48
C GLU A 179 -14.93 -19.13 -14.01
N MET A 180 -14.37 -18.87 -15.19
CA MET A 180 -14.57 -17.61 -15.90
C MET A 180 -15.85 -17.66 -16.74
N ILE A 181 -16.76 -16.71 -16.53
CA ILE A 181 -18.07 -16.64 -17.16
C ILE A 181 -18.08 -15.56 -18.24
N TRP A 182 -18.14 -15.95 -19.51
CA TRP A 182 -18.28 -15.05 -20.67
C TRP A 182 -19.45 -15.46 -21.56
N GLY A 183 -20.25 -14.49 -22.02
CA GLY A 183 -21.36 -14.68 -22.97
C GLY A 183 -22.55 -15.46 -22.41
N LYS A 184 -22.54 -15.79 -21.11
CA LYS A 184 -23.37 -16.85 -20.51
C LYS A 184 -24.21 -16.40 -19.31
N ASN A 185 -23.99 -15.22 -18.74
CA ASN A 185 -24.71 -14.79 -17.53
C ASN A 185 -26.01 -13.98 -17.78
N ARG A 186 -26.70 -14.23 -18.90
CA ARG A 186 -27.95 -13.54 -19.24
C ARG A 186 -29.07 -13.73 -18.22
N ALA A 187 -28.99 -14.78 -17.39
CA ALA A 187 -29.93 -15.06 -16.32
C ALA A 187 -29.65 -14.28 -15.02
N ARG A 188 -28.66 -13.36 -15.03
CA ARG A 188 -28.23 -12.55 -13.89
C ARG A 188 -27.93 -13.36 -12.63
N ARG A 189 -27.15 -14.43 -12.78
CA ARG A 189 -26.71 -15.23 -11.63
C ARG A 189 -25.67 -14.45 -10.86
N TYR A 190 -25.80 -14.46 -9.53
CA TYR A 190 -24.75 -13.93 -8.66
C TYR A 190 -23.52 -14.82 -8.73
N THR A 191 -22.39 -14.23 -9.09
CA THR A 191 -21.10 -14.91 -9.30
C THR A 191 -19.99 -14.32 -8.44
N GLY A 192 -20.18 -13.12 -7.90
CA GLY A 192 -19.23 -12.40 -7.06
C GLY A 192 -19.70 -10.96 -6.80
N PRO A 193 -18.92 -10.18 -6.03
CA PRO A 193 -19.25 -8.79 -5.76
C PRO A 193 -19.27 -7.96 -7.05
N THR A 194 -20.15 -6.97 -7.09
CA THR A 194 -20.24 -5.94 -8.14
C THR A 194 -20.32 -4.57 -7.49
N ASP A 195 -20.19 -3.51 -8.27
CA ASP A 195 -20.48 -2.15 -7.81
C ASP A 195 -21.56 -1.51 -8.71
N PRO A 196 -22.85 -1.55 -8.29
CA PRO A 196 -23.92 -0.96 -9.06
C PRO A 196 -24.01 0.56 -8.86
N GLU A 197 -23.15 1.18 -8.04
CA GLU A 197 -23.18 2.62 -7.79
C GLU A 197 -22.69 3.40 -9.03
N VAL A 198 -23.43 4.45 -9.39
CA VAL A 198 -23.05 5.38 -10.46
C VAL A 198 -22.63 6.70 -9.84
N GLY A 199 -21.37 7.09 -9.96
CA GLY A 199 -20.90 8.41 -9.56
C GLY A 199 -21.30 9.45 -10.60
N VAL A 200 -21.91 10.56 -10.19
CA VAL A 200 -22.33 11.63 -11.11
C VAL A 200 -21.82 12.97 -10.60
N VAL A 201 -20.98 13.65 -11.39
CA VAL A 201 -20.59 15.05 -11.15
C VAL A 201 -21.24 15.92 -12.21
N ARG A 202 -21.99 16.92 -11.76
CA ARG A 202 -22.66 17.93 -12.57
C ARG A 202 -21.88 19.24 -12.47
N VAL A 203 -21.42 19.74 -13.62
CA VAL A 203 -20.74 21.03 -13.75
C VAL A 203 -21.72 22.01 -14.38
N ASP A 204 -22.24 22.96 -13.62
CA ASP A 204 -23.23 23.93 -14.10
C ASP A 204 -22.60 25.27 -14.48
N ASP A 205 -23.06 25.85 -15.59
CA ASP A 205 -22.80 27.24 -15.93
C ASP A 205 -23.53 28.22 -14.99
N ARG A 206 -23.30 29.53 -15.16
CA ARG A 206 -23.96 30.58 -14.37
C ARG A 206 -25.49 30.59 -14.48
N ALA A 207 -26.06 30.02 -15.55
CA ALA A 207 -27.50 29.92 -15.74
C ALA A 207 -28.10 28.63 -15.13
N GLY A 208 -27.26 27.76 -14.55
CA GLY A 208 -27.66 26.49 -13.97
C GLY A 208 -27.89 25.38 -15.00
N ASN A 209 -27.37 25.54 -16.22
CA ASN A 209 -27.38 24.48 -17.23
C ASN A 209 -26.11 23.65 -17.11
N PRO A 210 -26.18 22.31 -17.27
CA PRO A 210 -24.99 21.48 -17.29
C PRO A 210 -24.09 21.87 -18.48
N LEU A 211 -22.84 22.24 -18.17
CA LEU A 211 -21.75 22.41 -19.13
C LEU A 211 -21.04 21.07 -19.36
N ALA A 212 -20.86 20.29 -18.28
CA ALA A 212 -20.31 18.95 -18.34
C ALA A 212 -21.00 18.04 -17.31
N ILE A 213 -21.06 16.75 -17.65
CA ILE A 213 -21.50 15.67 -16.76
C ILE A 213 -20.42 14.60 -16.76
N LEU A 214 -19.84 14.32 -15.59
CA LEU A 214 -18.94 13.17 -15.43
C LEU A 214 -19.77 12.02 -14.87
N LEU A 215 -19.60 10.83 -15.44
CA LEU A 215 -20.24 9.60 -14.98
C LEU A 215 -19.16 8.55 -14.71
N ASN A 216 -19.13 8.01 -13.49
CA ASN A 216 -18.23 6.93 -13.08
C ASN A 216 -19.03 5.65 -12.87
N TYR A 217 -18.61 4.56 -13.51
CA TYR A 217 -19.27 3.27 -13.40
C TYR A 217 -18.30 2.12 -13.66
N ALA A 218 -18.46 1.00 -12.95
CA ALA A 218 -17.58 -0.16 -13.04
C ALA A 218 -18.23 -1.29 -13.87
N CYS A 219 -17.88 -1.36 -15.15
CA CYS A 219 -18.30 -2.46 -16.03
C CYS A 219 -17.49 -2.45 -17.32
N HIS A 220 -16.93 -3.59 -17.70
CA HIS A 220 -16.04 -3.68 -18.84
C HIS A 220 -16.81 -3.49 -20.17
N PRO A 221 -16.34 -2.68 -21.13
CA PRO A 221 -17.02 -2.44 -22.41
C PRO A 221 -16.72 -3.54 -23.44
N VAL A 222 -17.28 -4.71 -23.17
CA VAL A 222 -17.15 -5.95 -23.95
C VAL A 222 -18.52 -6.48 -24.37
N VAL A 223 -19.47 -5.59 -24.60
CA VAL A 223 -20.78 -5.97 -25.15
C VAL A 223 -20.57 -6.59 -26.51
N LEU A 224 -19.65 -6.03 -27.31
CA LEU A 224 -19.19 -6.61 -28.55
C LEU A 224 -18.09 -7.64 -28.26
N GLY A 225 -18.23 -8.86 -28.78
CA GLY A 225 -17.23 -9.91 -28.58
C GLY A 225 -16.02 -9.81 -29.51
N SER A 226 -15.09 -10.75 -29.37
CA SER A 226 -13.87 -10.86 -30.20
C SER A 226 -14.11 -11.07 -31.70
N GLY A 227 -15.36 -11.28 -32.12
CA GLY A 227 -15.77 -11.31 -33.53
C GLY A 227 -16.00 -9.94 -34.15
N ASN A 228 -16.12 -8.87 -33.36
CA ASN A 228 -16.32 -7.52 -33.89
C ASN A 228 -15.09 -7.04 -34.67
N ARG A 229 -15.34 -6.41 -35.81
CA ARG A 229 -14.32 -5.78 -36.67
C ARG A 229 -14.70 -4.36 -37.05
N GLN A 230 -15.61 -3.72 -36.32
CA GLN A 230 -15.98 -2.32 -36.55
C GLN A 230 -15.52 -1.46 -35.38
N LEU A 231 -14.98 -0.28 -35.68
CA LEU A 231 -14.59 0.68 -34.66
C LEU A 231 -15.83 1.18 -33.91
N THR A 232 -15.80 1.13 -32.57
CA THR A 232 -16.93 1.48 -31.70
C THR A 232 -16.47 1.90 -30.31
N ALA A 233 -17.18 2.86 -29.72
CA ALA A 233 -17.02 3.26 -28.32
C ALA A 233 -17.78 2.35 -27.33
N ASP A 234 -18.48 1.31 -27.83
CA ASP A 234 -19.29 0.37 -27.04
C ASP A 234 -20.36 1.11 -26.18
N TYR A 235 -20.90 0.47 -25.14
CA TYR A 235 -21.94 1.01 -24.29
C TYR A 235 -21.58 2.36 -23.62
N PRO A 236 -20.31 2.66 -23.23
CA PRO A 236 -19.95 3.97 -22.68
C PRO A 236 -20.20 5.10 -23.67
N GLY A 237 -19.85 4.89 -24.95
CA GLY A 237 -20.13 5.85 -26.01
C GLY A 237 -21.62 6.14 -26.17
N TYR A 238 -22.46 5.10 -26.09
CA TYR A 238 -23.92 5.25 -26.11
C TYR A 238 -24.47 5.99 -24.89
N ALA A 239 -23.92 5.76 -23.69
CA ALA A 239 -24.30 6.48 -22.47
C ALA A 239 -23.99 7.98 -22.60
N CYS A 240 -22.78 8.33 -23.06
CA CYS A 240 -22.39 9.72 -23.31
C CYS A 240 -23.28 10.37 -24.37
N ALA A 241 -23.48 9.71 -25.52
CA ALA A 241 -24.31 10.23 -26.60
C ALA A 241 -25.78 10.39 -26.17
N TYR A 242 -26.29 9.52 -25.30
CA TYR A 242 -27.63 9.67 -24.71
C TYR A 242 -27.72 10.96 -23.88
N LEU A 243 -26.77 11.17 -22.96
CA LEU A 243 -26.76 12.35 -22.08
C LEU A 243 -26.60 13.66 -22.87
N GLU A 244 -25.73 13.69 -23.88
CA GLU A 244 -25.55 14.87 -24.74
C GLU A 244 -26.82 15.21 -25.55
N ARG A 245 -27.67 14.22 -25.87
CA ARG A 245 -29.01 14.47 -26.44
C ARG A 245 -30.01 15.00 -25.41
N GLN A 246 -29.98 14.49 -24.18
CA GLN A 246 -30.90 14.93 -23.13
C GLN A 246 -30.55 16.32 -22.56
N PHE A 247 -29.29 16.71 -22.63
CA PHE A 247 -28.76 17.99 -22.17
C PHE A 247 -27.95 18.67 -23.28
N PRO A 248 -28.61 19.28 -24.29
CA PRO A 248 -27.92 19.91 -25.41
C PRO A 248 -26.89 20.95 -24.98
N GLY A 249 -25.67 20.88 -25.53
CA GLY A 249 -24.56 21.75 -25.16
C GLY A 249 -23.66 21.22 -24.05
N THR A 250 -24.03 20.10 -23.42
CA THR A 250 -23.22 19.41 -22.40
C THR A 250 -22.16 18.53 -23.04
N VAL A 251 -21.01 18.36 -22.38
CA VAL A 251 -20.03 17.29 -22.66
C VAL A 251 -20.16 16.19 -21.59
N ALA A 252 -20.38 14.95 -22.00
CA ALA A 252 -20.56 13.82 -21.07
C ALA A 252 -19.29 12.95 -20.98
N LEU A 253 -18.58 12.96 -19.85
CA LEU A 253 -17.29 12.28 -19.66
C LEU A 253 -17.46 10.97 -18.89
N PHE A 254 -17.20 9.84 -19.54
CA PHE A 254 -17.24 8.53 -18.90
C PHE A 254 -15.90 8.18 -18.24
N LEU A 255 -15.96 7.85 -16.95
CA LEU A 255 -14.82 7.49 -16.12
C LEU A 255 -14.94 6.03 -15.70
N GLN A 256 -14.09 5.18 -16.26
CA GLN A 256 -14.17 3.75 -16.01
C GLN A 256 -13.78 3.43 -14.56
N GLY A 257 -14.66 2.73 -13.85
CA GLY A 257 -14.40 2.23 -12.49
C GLY A 257 -13.52 0.99 -12.47
N ALA A 258 -13.51 0.26 -11.34
CA ALA A 258 -12.83 -1.02 -11.20
C ALA A 258 -13.61 -2.18 -11.84
N ASP A 259 -13.30 -2.48 -13.09
CA ASP A 259 -14.00 -3.44 -13.95
C ASP A 259 -13.13 -4.66 -14.34
N GLY A 260 -11.94 -4.82 -13.74
CA GLY A 260 -11.01 -5.88 -14.14
C GLY A 260 -11.61 -7.30 -14.02
N ASP A 261 -12.64 -7.46 -13.21
CA ASP A 261 -13.41 -8.69 -13.05
C ASP A 261 -14.92 -8.52 -13.32
N LEU A 262 -15.37 -7.43 -13.95
CA LEU A 262 -16.80 -7.15 -14.17
C LEU A 262 -17.17 -7.07 -15.65
N ASP A 263 -18.02 -7.98 -16.14
CA ASP A 263 -18.57 -7.91 -17.50
C ASP A 263 -20.05 -7.48 -17.49
N PRO A 264 -20.59 -6.97 -18.61
CA PRO A 264 -22.01 -6.66 -18.72
C PRO A 264 -22.84 -7.94 -18.85
N TYR A 265 -24.04 -8.02 -18.26
CA TYR A 265 -24.89 -9.22 -18.34
C TYR A 265 -25.19 -9.67 -19.78
N ILE A 266 -25.15 -8.73 -20.73
CA ILE A 266 -25.22 -9.00 -22.17
C ILE A 266 -23.86 -8.63 -22.79
N ASP A 267 -22.93 -9.59 -22.77
CA ASP A 267 -21.57 -9.52 -23.30
C ASP A 267 -21.38 -10.45 -24.52
N VAL A 268 -20.34 -10.25 -25.32
CA VAL A 268 -19.99 -11.13 -26.46
C VAL A 268 -21.11 -11.24 -27.51
N GLN A 269 -21.64 -10.10 -27.95
CA GLN A 269 -22.66 -9.99 -29.00
C GLN A 269 -22.04 -9.74 -30.38
N ASN A 270 -22.81 -10.09 -31.42
CA ASN A 270 -22.53 -9.75 -32.83
C ASN A 270 -23.45 -8.63 -33.36
N ASP A 271 -24.26 -8.04 -32.47
CA ASP A 271 -25.19 -6.93 -32.76
C ASP A 271 -24.88 -5.79 -31.78
N PHE A 272 -25.06 -4.56 -32.25
CA PHE A 272 -24.81 -3.34 -31.48
C PHE A 272 -26.04 -2.88 -30.68
N ALA A 273 -27.23 -3.42 -30.94
CA ALA A 273 -28.43 -3.06 -30.17
C ALA A 273 -28.24 -3.28 -28.65
N PRO A 274 -27.66 -4.39 -28.17
CA PRO A 274 -27.38 -4.56 -26.74
C PRO A 274 -26.40 -3.54 -26.15
N ALA A 275 -25.42 -3.07 -26.92
CA ALA A 275 -24.48 -2.04 -26.48
C ALA A 275 -25.21 -0.70 -26.30
N ARG A 276 -26.06 -0.35 -27.26
CA ARG A 276 -26.94 0.82 -27.15
C ARG A 276 -27.90 0.70 -25.98
N ASP A 277 -28.61 -0.42 -25.84
CA ASP A 277 -29.66 -0.55 -24.84
C ASP A 277 -29.10 -0.48 -23.41
N GLN A 278 -27.94 -1.10 -23.15
CA GLN A 278 -27.23 -1.01 -21.86
C GLN A 278 -26.61 0.37 -21.62
N GLY A 279 -26.01 0.99 -22.66
CA GLY A 279 -25.48 2.35 -22.57
C GLY A 279 -26.58 3.39 -22.26
N GLU A 280 -27.73 3.27 -22.90
CA GLU A 280 -28.88 4.13 -22.62
C GLU A 280 -29.54 3.81 -21.26
N GLU A 281 -29.43 2.58 -20.75
CA GLU A 281 -29.86 2.25 -19.38
C GLU A 281 -29.03 3.00 -18.34
N LEU A 282 -27.70 2.96 -18.47
CA LEU A 282 -26.79 3.77 -17.65
C LEU A 282 -27.07 5.28 -17.84
N GLY A 283 -27.24 5.72 -19.08
CA GLY A 283 -27.53 7.12 -19.41
C GLY A 283 -28.84 7.63 -18.79
N ARG A 284 -29.90 6.81 -18.74
CA ARG A 284 -31.17 7.13 -18.07
C ARG A 284 -31.01 7.27 -16.56
N GLU A 285 -30.19 6.43 -15.93
CA GLU A 285 -29.94 6.56 -14.50
C GLU A 285 -29.15 7.85 -14.19
N VAL A 286 -28.13 8.16 -14.98
CA VAL A 286 -27.39 9.43 -14.85
C VAL A 286 -28.31 10.62 -15.09
N GLU A 287 -29.18 10.58 -16.10
CA GLU A 287 -30.20 11.61 -16.34
C GLU A 287 -31.10 11.80 -15.11
N ARG A 288 -31.59 10.71 -14.52
CA ARG A 288 -32.43 10.76 -13.31
C ARG A 288 -31.70 11.48 -12.18
N VAL A 289 -30.43 11.16 -11.95
CA VAL A 289 -29.60 11.80 -10.92
C VAL A 289 -29.35 13.28 -11.22
N VAL A 290 -28.95 13.63 -12.45
CA VAL A 290 -28.70 15.02 -12.87
C VAL A 290 -29.95 15.88 -12.72
N ARG A 291 -31.13 15.36 -13.09
CA ARG A 291 -32.40 16.05 -12.92
C ARG A 291 -32.79 16.19 -11.45
N ALA A 292 -32.50 15.19 -10.61
CA ALA A 292 -32.77 15.23 -9.19
C ALA A 292 -31.87 16.23 -8.44
N LEU A 293 -30.59 16.34 -8.84
CA LEU A 293 -29.68 17.38 -8.36
C LEU A 293 -30.24 18.78 -8.65
N GLY A 294 -30.74 18.98 -9.87
CA GLY A 294 -31.15 20.31 -10.33
C GLY A 294 -29.96 21.29 -10.39
N PRO A 295 -30.22 22.58 -10.69
CA PRO A 295 -29.19 23.62 -10.63
C PRO A 295 -28.57 23.74 -9.23
N TYR A 296 -27.28 24.05 -9.16
CA TYR A 296 -26.54 24.25 -7.91
C TYR A 296 -27.29 25.10 -6.87
N ARG A 297 -27.24 24.64 -5.61
CA ARG A 297 -27.73 25.38 -4.44
C ARG A 297 -26.74 25.25 -3.29
N GLN A 298 -26.20 26.39 -2.85
CA GLN A 298 -25.24 26.45 -1.76
C GLN A 298 -25.81 25.81 -0.48
N GLY A 299 -24.99 25.00 0.20
CA GLY A 299 -25.34 24.35 1.47
C GLY A 299 -26.12 23.03 1.33
N GLN A 300 -26.43 22.56 0.11
CA GLN A 300 -26.94 21.21 -0.07
C GLN A 300 -25.82 20.15 0.13
N PRO A 301 -26.12 18.95 0.67
CA PRO A 301 -25.12 17.90 0.85
C PRO A 301 -24.42 17.44 -0.46
N GLN A 302 -25.03 17.69 -1.61
CA GLN A 302 -24.50 17.36 -2.91
C GLN A 302 -23.67 18.50 -3.53
N ALA A 303 -23.79 19.72 -3.00
CA ALA A 303 -23.10 20.88 -3.51
C ALA A 303 -21.64 20.91 -3.03
N LEU A 304 -20.70 21.13 -3.95
CA LEU A 304 -19.32 21.43 -3.58
C LEU A 304 -19.21 22.92 -3.21
N GLU A 305 -18.08 23.28 -2.60
CA GLU A 305 -17.73 24.68 -2.34
C GLU A 305 -17.73 25.50 -3.64
N LEU A 306 -17.98 26.81 -3.54
CA LEU A 306 -18.02 27.70 -4.72
C LEU A 306 -16.64 27.86 -5.39
N ASN A 307 -15.57 27.70 -4.63
CA ASN A 307 -14.20 27.68 -5.13
C ASN A 307 -13.42 26.57 -4.41
N PRO A 308 -13.70 25.29 -4.75
CA PRO A 308 -13.05 24.17 -4.08
C PRO A 308 -11.58 24.14 -4.50
N LEU A 309 -10.70 23.82 -3.55
CA LEU A 309 -9.31 23.53 -3.90
C LEU A 309 -9.24 22.26 -4.75
N ILE A 310 -8.52 22.30 -5.86
CA ILE A 310 -8.27 21.14 -6.70
C ILE A 310 -6.82 20.68 -6.49
N GLU A 311 -6.65 19.47 -5.97
CA GLU A 311 -5.33 18.90 -5.66
C GLU A 311 -5.13 17.60 -6.42
N LEU A 312 -4.10 17.52 -7.26
CA LEU A 312 -3.65 16.27 -7.86
C LEU A 312 -2.38 15.80 -7.13
N THR A 313 -2.52 14.79 -6.28
CA THR A 313 -1.38 14.15 -5.61
C THR A 313 -0.83 13.06 -6.51
N HIS A 314 0.45 13.15 -6.84
CA HIS A 314 1.18 12.14 -7.62
C HIS A 314 1.90 11.18 -6.68
N TYR A 315 1.81 9.89 -7.00
CA TYR A 315 2.58 8.83 -6.34
C TYR A 315 3.46 8.15 -7.37
N GLN A 316 4.65 7.75 -6.94
CA GLN A 316 5.48 6.77 -7.62
C GLN A 316 5.79 5.65 -6.64
N HIS A 317 5.56 4.41 -7.06
CA HIS A 317 5.89 3.24 -6.27
C HIS A 317 6.56 2.19 -7.16
N THR A 318 7.58 1.53 -6.63
CA THR A 318 8.30 0.45 -7.32
C THR A 318 7.73 -0.89 -6.86
N PHE A 319 7.18 -1.65 -7.79
CA PHE A 319 6.67 -3.00 -7.55
C PHE A 319 7.59 -4.05 -8.15
N GLU A 320 7.56 -5.28 -7.64
CA GLU A 320 8.18 -6.42 -8.32
C GLU A 320 7.37 -6.84 -9.56
N GLY A 321 8.04 -7.44 -10.54
CA GLY A 321 7.38 -8.07 -11.70
C GLY A 321 6.58 -9.32 -11.31
N PHE A 322 5.39 -9.50 -11.90
CA PHE A 322 4.51 -10.62 -11.58
C PHE A 322 5.14 -11.99 -11.88
N TYR A 323 5.67 -12.15 -13.10
CA TYR A 323 6.30 -13.41 -13.56
C TYR A 323 7.79 -13.50 -13.26
N ASP A 324 8.46 -12.35 -13.16
CA ASP A 324 9.89 -12.23 -12.89
C ASP A 324 10.09 -11.21 -11.77
N ARG A 325 10.20 -11.72 -10.54
CA ARG A 325 10.38 -10.90 -9.33
C ARG A 325 11.72 -10.18 -9.26
N SER A 326 12.66 -10.50 -10.15
CA SER A 326 13.90 -9.73 -10.26
C SER A 326 13.72 -8.39 -10.96
N GLN A 327 12.60 -8.21 -11.67
CA GLN A 327 12.24 -6.94 -12.30
C GLN A 327 11.64 -5.99 -11.28
N SER A 328 12.09 -4.74 -11.32
CA SER A 328 11.51 -3.63 -10.55
C SER A 328 10.81 -2.70 -11.52
N ILE A 329 9.52 -2.47 -11.28
CA ILE A 329 8.62 -1.73 -12.15
C ILE A 329 8.13 -0.50 -11.40
N GLU A 330 8.66 0.67 -11.77
CA GLU A 330 8.15 1.94 -11.25
C GLU A 330 6.78 2.23 -11.87
N THR A 331 5.77 2.45 -11.03
CA THR A 331 4.39 2.65 -11.47
C THR A 331 3.83 3.95 -10.88
N PRO A 332 3.57 4.98 -11.71
CA PRO A 332 2.93 6.20 -11.28
C PRO A 332 1.41 6.01 -11.18
N PHE A 333 0.81 6.61 -10.16
CA PHE A 333 -0.64 6.72 -10.01
C PHE A 333 -0.96 8.05 -9.29
N SER A 334 -2.23 8.44 -9.22
CA SER A 334 -2.57 9.74 -8.63
C SER A 334 -3.91 9.75 -7.91
N LEU A 335 -4.08 10.75 -7.04
CA LEU A 335 -5.32 11.04 -6.34
C LEU A 335 -5.72 12.47 -6.66
N LEU A 336 -6.85 12.64 -7.36
CA LEU A 336 -7.47 13.95 -7.59
C LEU A 336 -8.49 14.22 -6.49
N ARG A 337 -8.27 15.25 -5.68
CA ARG A 337 -9.20 15.73 -4.66
C ARG A 337 -9.79 17.07 -5.09
N ILE A 338 -11.11 17.22 -4.93
CA ILE A 338 -11.84 18.46 -5.20
C ILE A 338 -12.59 18.86 -3.94
N GLY A 339 -12.06 19.86 -3.24
CA GLY A 339 -12.57 20.34 -1.96
C GLY A 339 -12.49 19.28 -0.86
N ASP A 340 -13.49 19.26 0.01
CA ASP A 340 -13.62 18.36 1.16
C ASP A 340 -14.69 17.27 0.96
N ARG A 341 -15.20 17.10 -0.27
CA ARG A 341 -16.28 16.14 -0.55
C ARG A 341 -15.96 15.09 -1.61
N LEU A 342 -15.11 15.40 -2.59
CA LEU A 342 -14.93 14.59 -3.79
C LEU A 342 -13.48 14.16 -3.99
N ALA A 343 -13.26 12.88 -4.25
CA ALA A 343 -11.98 12.35 -4.71
C ALA A 343 -12.10 11.26 -5.78
N PHE A 344 -11.08 11.21 -6.64
CA PHE A 344 -10.87 10.18 -7.64
C PHE A 344 -9.48 9.56 -7.46
N LEU A 345 -9.41 8.26 -7.18
CA LEU A 345 -8.16 7.50 -7.23
C LEU A 345 -7.94 7.02 -8.66
N ASN A 346 -6.89 7.52 -9.31
CA ASN A 346 -6.55 7.25 -10.69
C ASN A 346 -5.49 6.15 -10.76
N LEU A 347 -5.89 4.96 -11.23
CA LEU A 347 -4.99 3.80 -11.35
C LEU A 347 -4.67 3.50 -12.83
N PRO A 348 -3.42 3.16 -13.15
CA PRO A 348 -3.00 2.91 -14.52
C PRO A 348 -3.27 1.45 -14.92
N GLY A 349 -4.50 0.95 -14.91
CA GLY A 349 -4.75 -0.47 -15.24
C GLY A 349 -6.17 -0.93 -14.96
N GLU A 350 -6.32 -2.25 -14.78
CA GLU A 350 -7.60 -2.96 -14.59
C GLU A 350 -7.77 -3.45 -13.13
N PRO A 351 -8.15 -2.57 -12.20
CA PRO A 351 -8.41 -2.98 -10.82
C PRO A 351 -9.65 -3.85 -10.70
N PHE A 352 -9.59 -4.85 -9.83
CA PHE A 352 -10.76 -5.64 -9.45
C PHE A 352 -11.71 -4.81 -8.58
N VAL A 353 -13.02 -5.08 -8.68
CA VAL A 353 -14.08 -4.29 -8.04
C VAL A 353 -13.90 -4.16 -6.53
N GLU A 354 -13.40 -5.20 -5.88
CA GLU A 354 -13.17 -5.23 -4.43
C GLU A 354 -12.22 -4.11 -3.96
N LEU A 355 -11.27 -3.67 -4.81
CA LEU A 355 -10.38 -2.54 -4.50
C LEU A 355 -11.14 -1.20 -4.48
N GLN A 356 -12.09 -1.01 -5.40
CA GLN A 356 -12.95 0.18 -5.41
C GLN A 356 -13.93 0.18 -4.23
N LEU A 357 -14.48 -0.99 -3.88
CA LEU A 357 -15.33 -1.13 -2.72
C LEU A 357 -14.56 -0.82 -1.42
N ASP A 358 -13.32 -1.30 -1.28
CA ASP A 358 -12.43 -1.00 -0.16
C ASP A 358 -12.12 0.51 -0.07
N LEU A 359 -11.76 1.14 -1.20
CA LEU A 359 -11.53 2.57 -1.27
C LEU A 359 -12.76 3.37 -0.80
N LYS A 360 -13.96 2.98 -1.26
CA LYS A 360 -15.22 3.66 -0.92
C LYS A 360 -15.57 3.51 0.56
N ASP A 361 -15.43 2.32 1.12
CA ASP A 361 -15.77 2.03 2.52
C ASP A 361 -14.86 2.80 3.50
N ARG A 362 -13.59 2.95 3.14
CA ARG A 362 -12.53 3.50 4.00
C ARG A 362 -12.28 4.98 3.79
N SER A 363 -12.87 5.58 2.76
CA SER A 363 -12.63 6.98 2.46
C SER A 363 -13.30 7.89 3.49
N PRO A 364 -12.60 8.93 3.99
CA PRO A 364 -13.22 9.93 4.84
C PRO A 364 -14.18 10.86 4.09
N LEU A 365 -14.13 10.88 2.75
CA LEU A 365 -14.93 11.76 1.92
C LEU A 365 -16.26 11.08 1.52
N PRO A 366 -17.37 11.83 1.44
CA PRO A 366 -18.67 11.28 1.06
C PRO A 366 -18.74 10.77 -0.38
N PHE A 367 -17.89 11.29 -1.27
CA PHE A 367 -17.86 10.93 -2.68
C PHE A 367 -16.43 10.56 -3.09
N THR A 368 -16.13 9.28 -3.07
CA THR A 368 -14.84 8.76 -3.51
C THR A 368 -15.06 7.69 -4.55
N PHE A 369 -14.37 7.85 -5.68
CA PHE A 369 -14.49 6.96 -6.82
C PHE A 369 -13.10 6.51 -7.26
N LEU A 370 -13.04 5.35 -7.91
CA LEU A 370 -11.83 4.88 -8.57
C LEU A 370 -11.99 5.11 -10.07
N ILE A 371 -10.90 5.53 -10.72
CA ILE A 371 -10.77 5.64 -12.17
C ILE A 371 -9.67 4.68 -12.62
N GLY A 372 -10.06 3.60 -13.29
CA GLY A 372 -9.14 2.71 -13.99
C GLY A 372 -8.62 3.33 -15.29
N TYR A 373 -7.62 2.70 -15.91
CA TYR A 373 -7.06 3.14 -17.20
C TYR A 373 -6.63 4.61 -17.22
N ALA A 374 -6.20 5.14 -16.08
CA ALA A 374 -5.84 6.53 -15.91
C ALA A 374 -4.32 6.70 -15.96
N ASN A 375 -3.85 7.60 -16.83
CA ASN A 375 -2.45 7.98 -17.00
C ASN A 375 -1.50 6.83 -17.40
N GLY A 376 -2.02 5.70 -17.83
CA GLY A 376 -1.22 4.57 -18.32
C GLY A 376 -1.95 3.25 -18.21
N TYR A 377 -1.24 2.18 -18.56
CA TYR A 377 -1.74 0.81 -18.48
C TYR A 377 -0.65 -0.17 -18.03
N ALA A 378 -0.81 -0.70 -16.83
CA ALA A 378 0.08 -1.61 -16.10
C ALA A 378 -0.58 -2.97 -15.83
N GLY A 379 -1.61 -3.32 -16.62
CA GLY A 379 -2.26 -4.62 -16.54
C GLY A 379 -3.33 -4.71 -15.46
N TYR A 380 -3.60 -5.94 -15.02
CA TYR A 380 -4.60 -6.22 -13.98
C TYR A 380 -4.08 -5.95 -12.57
N PHE A 381 -4.96 -5.43 -11.70
CA PHE A 381 -4.72 -5.33 -10.26
C PHE A 381 -5.75 -6.17 -9.50
N PRO A 382 -5.50 -7.48 -9.31
CA PRO A 382 -6.34 -8.30 -8.46
C PRO A 382 -6.09 -8.02 -6.98
N THR A 383 -7.08 -8.34 -6.15
CA THR A 383 -6.86 -8.46 -4.70
C THR A 383 -5.93 -9.64 -4.41
N LEU A 384 -5.23 -9.61 -3.27
CA LEU A 384 -4.39 -10.74 -2.86
C LEU A 384 -5.23 -12.01 -2.66
N LYS A 385 -6.48 -11.83 -2.21
CA LYS A 385 -7.49 -12.90 -2.15
C LYS A 385 -7.75 -13.49 -3.53
N ALA A 386 -8.12 -12.67 -4.52
CA ALA A 386 -8.40 -13.14 -5.87
C ALA A 386 -7.19 -13.82 -6.51
N HIS A 387 -5.98 -13.31 -6.27
CA HIS A 387 -4.74 -13.95 -6.73
C HIS A 387 -4.58 -15.37 -6.18
N ARG A 388 -4.91 -15.62 -4.90
CA ARG A 388 -4.84 -16.95 -4.28
C ARG A 388 -5.90 -17.91 -4.82
N GLU A 389 -7.11 -17.41 -5.09
CA GLU A 389 -8.19 -18.19 -5.72
C GLU A 389 -7.87 -18.54 -7.17
N GLY A 390 -7.25 -17.60 -7.88
CA GLY A 390 -6.84 -17.72 -9.27
C GLY A 390 -7.90 -17.31 -10.28
N GLY A 391 -7.62 -17.64 -11.55
CA GLY A 391 -8.41 -17.24 -12.71
C GLY A 391 -7.71 -16.18 -13.57
N TYR A 392 -8.34 -15.84 -14.69
CA TYR A 392 -7.83 -14.83 -15.62
C TYR A 392 -7.84 -13.45 -14.96
N GLY A 393 -6.76 -12.69 -15.11
CA GLY A 393 -6.57 -11.37 -14.48
C GLY A 393 -6.25 -11.44 -12.98
N ALA A 394 -6.20 -12.64 -12.38
CA ALA A 394 -5.94 -12.82 -10.95
C ALA A 394 -4.59 -13.50 -10.68
N ASN A 395 -4.35 -14.67 -11.27
CA ASN A 395 -3.05 -15.36 -11.20
C ASN A 395 -2.54 -15.88 -12.55
N SER A 396 -3.28 -15.61 -13.62
CA SER A 396 -3.00 -16.09 -14.96
C SER A 396 -3.43 -15.05 -15.98
N GLY A 397 -2.72 -14.98 -17.11
CA GLY A 397 -2.99 -14.05 -18.19
C GLY A 397 -1.75 -13.25 -18.59
N GLY A 398 -1.57 -13.02 -19.88
CA GLY A 398 -0.39 -12.31 -20.40
C GLY A 398 -0.34 -10.81 -20.09
N THR A 399 -1.34 -10.27 -19.39
CA THR A 399 -1.46 -8.87 -19.01
C THR A 399 -1.23 -8.67 -17.50
N MET A 400 -0.70 -9.68 -16.80
CA MET A 400 -0.26 -9.58 -15.41
C MET A 400 1.17 -9.05 -15.35
N HIS A 401 1.36 -7.80 -14.90
CA HIS A 401 2.67 -7.14 -14.93
C HIS A 401 3.27 -6.91 -13.54
N LEU A 402 2.46 -6.46 -12.59
CA LEU A 402 2.91 -6.11 -11.23
C LEU A 402 2.63 -7.25 -10.25
N GLU A 403 3.43 -7.35 -9.20
CA GLU A 403 3.25 -8.32 -8.13
C GLU A 403 1.84 -8.33 -7.51
N PRO A 404 1.42 -9.48 -6.92
CA PRO A 404 0.19 -9.54 -6.15
C PRO A 404 0.18 -8.48 -5.03
N ALA A 405 -0.99 -7.89 -4.76
CA ALA A 405 -1.21 -6.79 -3.79
C ALA A 405 -0.78 -5.38 -4.25
N ALA A 406 -0.31 -5.19 -5.49
CA ALA A 406 -0.03 -3.85 -6.02
C ALA A 406 -1.25 -2.90 -5.93
N GLY A 407 -2.44 -3.38 -6.33
CA GLY A 407 -3.68 -2.61 -6.22
C GLY A 407 -4.06 -2.23 -4.78
N GLU A 408 -3.95 -3.17 -3.85
CA GLU A 408 -4.20 -2.93 -2.41
C GLU A 408 -3.24 -1.87 -1.85
N THR A 409 -1.97 -1.90 -2.29
CA THR A 409 -0.95 -0.91 -1.91
C THR A 409 -1.31 0.49 -2.43
N MET A 410 -1.74 0.61 -3.69
CA MET A 410 -2.15 1.91 -4.26
C MET A 410 -3.36 2.49 -3.55
N VAL A 411 -4.38 1.67 -3.25
CA VAL A 411 -5.56 2.07 -2.46
C VAL A 411 -5.14 2.54 -1.07
N ALA A 412 -4.26 1.80 -0.38
CA ALA A 412 -3.78 2.19 0.94
C ALA A 412 -3.06 3.55 0.92
N ARG A 413 -2.21 3.82 -0.08
CA ARG A 413 -1.52 5.13 -0.22
C ARG A 413 -2.48 6.30 -0.44
N ALA A 414 -3.52 6.08 -1.25
CA ALA A 414 -4.55 7.08 -1.48
C ALA A 414 -5.31 7.37 -0.18
N LEU A 415 -5.70 6.33 0.56
CA LEU A 415 -6.37 6.45 1.85
C LEU A 415 -5.50 7.14 2.91
N GLU A 416 -4.20 6.85 2.96
CA GLU A 416 -3.24 7.58 3.82
C GLU A 416 -3.30 9.09 3.57
N THR A 417 -3.42 9.49 2.29
CA THR A 417 -3.48 10.92 1.91
C THR A 417 -4.84 11.53 2.22
N LEU A 418 -5.94 10.85 1.88
CA LEU A 418 -7.29 11.32 2.17
C LEU A 418 -7.56 11.48 3.67
N THR A 419 -7.00 10.58 4.46
CA THR A 419 -7.15 10.60 5.92
C THR A 419 -6.18 11.54 6.60
N ALA A 420 -5.17 12.09 5.93
CA ALA A 420 -4.22 13.01 6.55
C ALA A 420 -4.90 14.23 7.19
N SER A 421 -5.94 14.79 6.58
CA SER A 421 -6.71 15.91 7.15
C SER A 421 -7.71 15.48 8.24
N PHE A 422 -7.98 14.18 8.37
CA PHE A 422 -8.78 13.64 9.46
C PHE A 422 -8.02 13.67 10.79
N TRP A 423 -6.68 13.58 10.76
CA TRP A 423 -5.84 13.52 11.94
C TRP A 423 -5.24 14.90 12.29
N GLU A 424 -5.60 15.47 13.42
CA GLU A 424 -4.83 16.58 14.01
C GLU A 424 -3.67 16.03 14.84
N GLN A 425 -3.92 14.92 15.52
CA GLN A 425 -2.93 14.12 16.20
C GLN A 425 -3.27 12.65 15.96
N ALA A 426 -2.52 11.97 15.10
CA ALA A 426 -2.72 10.54 14.85
C ALA A 426 -2.29 9.68 16.06
N LEU A 427 -2.76 8.42 16.11
CA LEU A 427 -2.23 7.42 17.04
C LEU A 427 -0.72 7.23 16.84
N PRO A 428 0.04 6.78 17.86
CA PRO A 428 1.42 6.39 17.68
C PRO A 428 1.53 5.26 16.64
N LYS A 429 2.50 5.38 15.71
CA LYS A 429 2.75 4.34 14.70
C LYS A 429 3.23 3.02 15.29
N VAL A 430 3.83 3.08 16.48
CA VAL A 430 4.46 1.95 17.15
C VAL A 430 4.08 1.94 18.62
N VAL A 431 3.72 0.77 19.13
CA VAL A 431 3.50 0.49 20.56
C VAL A 431 4.24 -0.78 20.96
N VAL A 432 4.43 -1.00 22.27
CA VAL A 432 5.24 -2.11 22.80
C VAL A 432 4.36 -3.05 23.61
N GLY A 433 4.18 -4.28 23.10
CA GLY A 433 3.37 -5.34 23.72
C GLY A 433 3.82 -5.69 25.14
N GLY A 434 2.87 -6.00 26.02
CA GLY A 434 3.14 -6.39 27.41
C GLY A 434 3.35 -5.21 28.38
N SER A 435 3.09 -3.98 27.93
CA SER A 435 3.12 -2.76 28.76
C SER A 435 1.74 -2.13 28.90
N VAL A 436 1.51 -1.36 29.96
CA VAL A 436 0.37 -0.42 30.00
C VAL A 436 0.65 0.67 28.97
N THR A 437 -0.22 0.77 27.96
CA THR A 437 -0.07 1.71 26.86
C THR A 437 -1.13 2.80 27.00
N ARG A 438 -0.68 4.05 26.95
CA ARG A 438 -1.56 5.22 26.84
C ARG A 438 -1.61 5.69 25.39
N LEU A 439 -2.79 5.64 24.79
CA LEU A 439 -3.04 6.11 23.43
C LEU A 439 -3.69 7.49 23.46
N ARG A 440 -3.15 8.39 22.66
CA ARG A 440 -3.71 9.73 22.43
C ARG A 440 -3.92 9.96 20.96
N SER A 441 -5.10 10.48 20.60
CA SER A 441 -5.45 10.87 19.24
C SER A 441 -6.35 12.10 19.28
N ILE A 442 -6.26 12.96 18.27
CA ILE A 442 -7.17 14.05 18.02
C ILE A 442 -7.56 13.98 16.55
N VAL A 443 -8.85 13.89 16.29
CA VAL A 443 -9.41 13.75 14.94
C VAL A 443 -10.37 14.88 14.64
N ARG A 444 -10.38 15.33 13.39
CA ARG A 444 -11.31 16.33 12.87
C ARG A 444 -12.05 15.74 11.66
N PRO A 445 -13.18 15.04 11.89
CA PRO A 445 -13.97 14.48 10.80
C PRO A 445 -14.56 15.60 9.92
N PRO A 446 -14.64 15.40 8.59
CA PRO A 446 -15.30 16.36 7.71
C PRO A 446 -16.81 16.45 8.01
N LEU A 447 -17.35 17.67 8.09
CA LEU A 447 -18.77 17.95 8.34
C LEU A 447 -19.58 17.81 7.05
N LEU A 448 -20.53 16.87 7.02
CA LEU A 448 -21.34 16.61 5.82
C LEU A 448 -22.48 17.61 5.63
N GLN A 449 -22.99 18.12 6.74
CA GLN A 449 -24.03 19.14 6.83
C GLN A 449 -23.71 20.04 8.03
N ALA A 450 -23.93 21.35 7.89
CA ALA A 450 -23.78 22.28 8.99
C ALA A 450 -24.64 21.84 10.20
N ASP A 451 -24.03 21.87 11.39
CA ASP A 451 -24.65 21.55 12.68
C ASP A 451 -25.16 20.09 12.83
N ALA A 452 -24.78 19.17 11.94
CA ALA A 452 -25.15 17.76 12.07
C ALA A 452 -24.54 17.14 13.34
N PRO A 453 -25.35 16.58 14.27
CA PRO A 453 -24.82 15.86 15.42
C PRO A 453 -23.91 14.70 14.98
N MET A 454 -22.77 14.57 15.64
CA MET A 454 -21.72 13.62 15.28
C MET A 454 -21.24 12.84 16.50
N THR A 455 -21.07 11.53 16.33
CA THR A 455 -20.33 10.69 17.27
C THR A 455 -19.12 10.09 16.57
N VAL A 456 -18.03 9.90 17.32
CA VAL A 456 -16.80 9.27 16.83
C VAL A 456 -16.39 8.20 17.83
N THR A 457 -16.24 6.97 17.35
CA THR A 457 -15.76 5.83 18.16
C THR A 457 -14.51 5.22 17.55
N VAL A 458 -13.72 4.52 18.36
CA VAL A 458 -12.55 3.74 17.92
C VAL A 458 -12.60 2.30 18.45
N ASP A 459 -12.26 1.34 17.59
CA ASP A 459 -12.14 -0.07 17.95
C ASP A 459 -10.70 -0.40 18.39
N LEU A 460 -10.52 -0.56 19.70
CA LEU A 460 -9.27 -0.93 20.35
C LEU A 460 -9.26 -2.40 20.80
N SER A 461 -10.24 -3.21 20.38
CA SER A 461 -10.38 -4.60 20.82
C SER A 461 -9.16 -5.47 20.47
N GLN A 462 -8.56 -5.24 19.29
CA GLN A 462 -7.32 -5.89 18.87
C GLN A 462 -6.12 -5.58 19.77
N LEU A 463 -6.19 -4.47 20.53
CA LEU A 463 -5.17 -4.04 21.49
C LEU A 463 -5.47 -4.48 22.93
N GLY A 464 -6.63 -5.13 23.17
CA GLY A 464 -7.13 -5.47 24.50
C GLY A 464 -7.96 -4.35 25.16
N GLY A 465 -8.33 -3.31 24.41
CA GLY A 465 -9.22 -2.24 24.84
C GLY A 465 -10.69 -2.49 24.50
N SER A 466 -11.51 -1.43 24.55
CA SER A 466 -12.92 -1.46 24.14
C SER A 466 -13.07 -1.59 22.62
N ALA A 467 -14.12 -2.28 22.16
CA ALA A 467 -14.47 -2.36 20.74
C ALA A 467 -15.16 -1.10 20.21
N GLU A 468 -15.72 -0.28 21.10
CA GLU A 468 -16.42 0.97 20.76
C GLU A 468 -16.04 2.04 21.80
N GLU A 469 -14.78 2.46 21.81
CA GLU A 469 -14.33 3.54 22.68
C GLU A 469 -14.75 4.90 22.09
N GLU A 470 -15.58 5.66 22.80
CA GLU A 470 -16.09 6.96 22.30
C GLU A 470 -15.06 8.08 22.51
N LEU A 471 -14.82 8.88 21.47
CA LEU A 471 -13.95 10.05 21.56
C LEU A 471 -14.71 11.25 22.13
N THR A 472 -14.02 12.06 22.93
CA THR A 472 -14.61 13.25 23.56
C THR A 472 -14.57 14.45 22.59
N PRO A 473 -15.71 15.07 22.25
CA PRO A 473 -15.75 16.26 21.41
C PRO A 473 -15.06 17.45 22.09
N THR A 474 -14.37 18.28 21.30
CA THR A 474 -13.67 19.49 21.74
C THR A 474 -14.39 20.76 21.25
N GLU A 475 -14.11 21.92 21.86
CA GLU A 475 -14.79 23.19 21.56
C GLU A 475 -14.58 23.69 20.12
N ASP A 476 -13.47 23.29 19.49
CA ASP A 476 -13.11 23.66 18.13
C ASP A 476 -13.65 22.70 17.06
N GLY A 477 -14.46 21.70 17.44
CA GLY A 477 -15.10 20.75 16.54
C GLY A 477 -14.28 19.49 16.23
N SER A 478 -13.15 19.28 16.92
CA SER A 478 -12.40 18.02 16.89
C SER A 478 -12.93 17.02 17.93
N PHE A 479 -12.37 15.81 17.92
CA PHE A 479 -12.68 14.73 18.86
C PHE A 479 -11.37 14.15 19.38
N SER A 480 -11.27 13.97 20.69
CA SER A 480 -10.05 13.54 21.37
C SER A 480 -10.21 12.17 22.02
N LEU A 481 -9.17 11.35 21.87
CA LEU A 481 -8.97 10.08 22.57
C LEU A 481 -7.81 10.26 23.55
N ASP A 482 -8.01 9.86 24.81
CA ASP A 482 -6.92 9.70 25.77
C ASP A 482 -7.24 8.53 26.70
N VAL A 483 -6.75 7.34 26.35
CA VAL A 483 -7.08 6.09 27.03
C VAL A 483 -5.83 5.33 27.41
N GLU A 484 -5.89 4.62 28.54
CA GLU A 484 -4.79 3.84 29.08
C GLU A 484 -5.29 2.43 29.41
N PHE A 485 -4.65 1.42 28.83
CA PHE A 485 -5.05 0.02 29.01
C PHE A 485 -3.85 -0.92 28.91
N PRO A 486 -3.92 -2.13 29.51
CA PRO A 486 -2.87 -3.14 29.35
C PRO A 486 -2.88 -3.65 27.89
N LEU A 487 -1.76 -3.45 27.18
CA LEU A 487 -1.68 -3.86 25.77
C LEU A 487 -1.54 -5.39 25.66
N ALA A 488 -2.64 -6.03 25.26
CA ALA A 488 -2.78 -7.49 25.13
C ALA A 488 -2.87 -7.94 23.67
N ALA A 489 -2.20 -7.21 22.76
CA ALA A 489 -2.09 -7.58 21.35
C ALA A 489 -0.90 -8.51 21.06
N PRO A 490 -1.02 -9.45 20.11
CA PRO A 490 0.14 -10.11 19.54
C PRO A 490 1.02 -9.08 18.80
N ALA A 491 2.33 -9.36 18.74
CA ALA A 491 3.24 -8.55 17.93
C ALA A 491 2.86 -8.62 16.44
N GLY A 492 2.93 -7.48 15.75
CA GLY A 492 2.54 -7.35 14.35
C GLY A 492 1.89 -6.01 14.03
N ARG A 493 1.54 -5.84 12.76
CA ARG A 493 0.84 -4.66 12.24
C ARG A 493 -0.67 -4.84 12.42
N LEU A 494 -1.32 -3.92 13.11
CA LEU A 494 -2.76 -3.92 13.37
C LEU A 494 -3.42 -2.72 12.71
N GLU A 495 -4.65 -2.90 12.24
CA GLU A 495 -5.47 -1.82 11.69
C GLU A 495 -6.52 -1.41 12.72
N ILE A 496 -6.41 -0.15 13.18
CA ILE A 496 -7.26 0.42 14.22
C ILE A 496 -8.31 1.31 13.54
N TRP A 497 -9.59 0.97 13.73
CA TRP A 497 -10.70 1.59 13.03
C TRP A 497 -11.38 2.66 13.86
N PHE A 498 -11.60 3.82 13.27
CA PHE A 498 -12.43 4.89 13.77
C PHE A 498 -13.72 4.92 12.97
N THR A 499 -14.86 5.05 13.64
CA THR A 499 -16.17 5.15 13.02
C THR A 499 -16.77 6.50 13.36
N VAL A 500 -17.18 7.24 12.34
CA VAL A 500 -17.85 8.53 12.46
C VAL A 500 -19.30 8.34 12.05
N VAL A 501 -20.23 8.74 12.90
CA VAL A 501 -21.66 8.73 12.58
C VAL A 501 -22.18 10.17 12.63
N GLN A 502 -22.63 10.70 11.49
CA GLN A 502 -23.23 12.03 11.39
C GLN A 502 -24.73 11.93 11.10
N GLN A 503 -25.56 12.57 11.91
CA GLN A 503 -27.01 12.61 11.73
C GLN A 503 -27.38 13.74 10.76
N THR A 504 -27.56 13.42 9.48
CA THR A 504 -27.93 14.39 8.43
C THR A 504 -29.44 14.44 8.18
N SER A 505 -29.92 15.45 7.46
CA SER A 505 -31.33 15.56 7.04
C SER A 505 -31.81 14.43 6.13
N THR A 506 -30.88 13.71 5.50
CA THR A 506 -31.15 12.56 4.62
C THR A 506 -31.00 11.21 5.34
N GLY A 507 -30.69 11.22 6.64
CA GLY A 507 -30.45 10.02 7.44
C GLY A 507 -29.04 9.98 8.05
N PRO A 508 -28.73 8.96 8.86
CA PRO A 508 -27.39 8.77 9.42
C PRO A 508 -26.40 8.43 8.31
N TYR A 509 -25.28 9.14 8.29
CA TYR A 509 -24.14 8.82 7.44
C TYR A 509 -23.04 8.24 8.30
N VAL A 510 -22.48 7.10 7.89
CA VAL A 510 -21.41 6.40 8.61
C VAL A 510 -20.16 6.42 7.74
N THR A 511 -19.06 6.89 8.30
CA THR A 511 -17.74 6.88 7.67
C THR A 511 -16.80 6.05 8.53
N ARG A 512 -15.99 5.19 7.93
CA ARG A 512 -14.94 4.48 8.65
C ARG A 512 -13.58 4.90 8.13
N VAL A 513 -12.68 5.17 9.07
CA VAL A 513 -11.30 5.59 8.78
C VAL A 513 -10.39 4.74 9.64
N SER A 514 -9.34 4.17 9.09
CA SER A 514 -8.39 3.40 9.87
C SER A 514 -7.03 4.07 9.97
N GLN A 515 -6.29 3.72 11.02
CA GLN A 515 -4.87 3.95 11.11
C GLN A 515 -4.15 2.62 11.35
N THR A 516 -3.02 2.44 10.67
CA THR A 516 -2.15 1.33 11.00
C THR A 516 -1.26 1.62 12.21
N LEU A 517 -1.16 0.66 13.12
CA LEU A 517 -0.31 0.69 14.29
C LEU A 517 0.47 -0.63 14.42
N SER A 518 1.79 -0.54 14.61
CA SER A 518 2.67 -1.70 14.78
C SER A 518 2.89 -2.01 16.27
N VAL A 519 2.54 -3.22 16.68
CA VAL A 519 2.83 -3.75 18.02
C VAL A 519 4.17 -4.48 17.97
N LEU A 520 5.17 -3.93 18.62
CA LEU A 520 6.48 -4.58 18.77
C LEU A 520 6.49 -5.50 19.99
N PRO A 521 7.24 -6.62 19.96
CA PRO A 521 7.40 -7.48 21.13
C PRO A 521 8.20 -6.74 22.20
N GLY A 522 7.66 -6.66 23.42
CA GLY A 522 8.31 -5.97 24.55
C GLY A 522 9.54 -6.67 25.13
N SER A 523 9.82 -7.90 24.70
CA SER A 523 11.00 -8.67 25.11
C SER A 523 11.41 -9.67 24.03
N ASP A 524 12.62 -10.22 24.16
CA ASP A 524 13.07 -11.35 23.36
C ASP A 524 12.14 -12.57 23.53
N LEU A 525 12.00 -13.36 22.47
CA LEU A 525 11.33 -14.66 22.51
C LEU A 525 12.41 -15.74 22.53
N ILE A 526 12.42 -16.58 23.56
CA ILE A 526 13.48 -17.56 23.79
C ILE A 526 12.86 -18.97 23.75
N PRO A 527 12.77 -19.63 22.59
CA PRO A 527 12.23 -20.98 22.49
C PRO A 527 13.03 -22.04 23.27
N LEU A 528 14.35 -21.88 23.34
CA LEU A 528 15.26 -22.83 23.98
C LEU A 528 16.39 -22.07 24.69
N LYS A 529 16.67 -22.37 25.95
CA LYS A 529 17.87 -21.89 26.67
C LYS A 529 18.26 -22.85 27.78
N GLY A 530 18.97 -23.93 27.43
CA GLY A 530 19.22 -25.02 28.38
C GLY A 530 17.96 -25.72 28.91
N GLU A 531 16.76 -25.30 28.49
CA GLU A 531 15.48 -25.98 28.61
C GLU A 531 14.51 -25.42 27.57
N LEU A 532 13.51 -26.22 27.21
CA LEU A 532 12.47 -25.81 26.28
C LEU A 532 11.50 -24.87 27.00
N ALA A 533 11.25 -23.70 26.42
CA ALA A 533 10.38 -22.71 27.05
C ALA A 533 8.92 -23.19 27.14
N SER A 534 8.19 -22.70 28.15
CA SER A 534 6.77 -23.00 28.32
C SER A 534 5.97 -22.66 27.04
N GLY A 535 5.07 -23.56 26.64
CA GLY A 535 4.26 -23.43 25.42
C GLY A 535 4.93 -23.89 24.12
N TRP A 536 6.19 -24.34 24.17
CA TRP A 536 6.89 -24.97 23.07
C TRP A 536 6.91 -26.49 23.20
N ARG A 537 6.97 -27.17 22.05
CA ARG A 537 7.15 -28.61 21.91
C ARG A 537 8.34 -28.88 20.98
N LEU A 538 9.06 -29.95 21.26
CA LEU A 538 10.16 -30.42 20.46
C LEU A 538 9.73 -31.71 19.76
N GLU A 539 9.73 -31.71 18.43
CA GLU A 539 9.45 -32.88 17.60
C GLU A 539 10.68 -33.17 16.74
N THR A 540 10.99 -34.44 16.54
CA THR A 540 12.15 -34.85 15.74
C THR A 540 11.73 -35.88 14.69
N SER A 541 12.38 -35.84 13.53
CA SER A 541 12.25 -36.93 12.55
C SER A 541 12.79 -38.25 13.14
N PRO A 542 12.35 -39.44 12.67
CA PRO A 542 12.67 -40.68 13.36
C PRO A 542 14.15 -41.10 13.32
N ALA A 543 14.98 -40.43 12.50
CA ALA A 543 16.43 -40.61 12.48
C ALA A 543 17.18 -39.80 13.56
N VAL A 544 16.47 -38.99 14.36
CA VAL A 544 17.05 -38.11 15.38
C VAL A 544 16.49 -38.46 16.74
N ASN A 545 17.37 -38.78 17.66
CA ASN A 545 17.05 -38.95 19.07
C ASN A 545 17.46 -37.69 19.85
N ALA A 546 16.50 -37.04 20.51
CA ALA A 546 16.75 -35.94 21.44
C ALA A 546 17.02 -36.51 22.83
N GLU A 547 18.19 -36.22 23.39
CA GLU A 547 18.60 -36.74 24.71
C GLU A 547 18.08 -35.86 25.86
N GLU A 548 18.38 -36.19 27.11
CA GLU A 548 18.10 -35.25 28.22
C GLU A 548 19.02 -34.04 28.16
N ILE A 549 18.51 -32.90 28.61
CA ILE A 549 19.29 -31.67 28.70
C ILE A 549 20.35 -31.81 29.79
N GLY A 550 21.59 -31.46 29.44
CA GLY A 550 22.72 -31.47 30.39
C GLY A 550 23.62 -30.26 30.22
N ILE A 551 24.69 -30.21 31.01
CA ILE A 551 25.77 -29.24 30.84
C ILE A 551 26.80 -29.85 29.90
N PHE A 552 27.03 -29.19 28.77
CA PHE A 552 28.05 -29.55 27.80
C PHE A 552 29.02 -28.37 27.61
N ASP A 553 30.28 -28.64 27.92
CA ASP A 553 31.37 -27.66 27.84
C ASP A 553 31.02 -26.31 28.52
N GLY A 554 30.58 -26.40 29.77
CA GLY A 554 30.21 -25.25 30.60
C GLY A 554 28.87 -24.59 30.29
N ARG A 555 28.10 -25.06 29.28
CA ARG A 555 26.79 -24.49 28.89
C ARG A 555 25.67 -25.52 28.98
N ALA A 556 24.50 -25.12 29.48
CA ALA A 556 23.31 -25.97 29.43
C ALA A 556 22.82 -26.13 27.98
N ALA A 557 22.60 -27.36 27.53
CA ALA A 557 22.31 -27.67 26.13
C ALA A 557 21.47 -28.93 25.93
N GLN A 558 20.66 -28.89 24.87
CA GLN A 558 19.93 -30.03 24.34
C GLN A 558 20.81 -30.78 23.34
N ALA A 559 21.08 -32.06 23.60
CA ALA A 559 21.84 -32.91 22.69
C ALA A 559 20.93 -33.64 21.70
N PHE A 560 21.40 -33.79 20.46
CA PHE A 560 20.72 -34.51 19.39
C PHE A 560 21.68 -35.52 18.77
N GLN A 561 21.27 -36.79 18.76
CA GLN A 561 21.99 -37.87 18.10
C GLN A 561 21.27 -38.23 16.80
N VAL A 562 21.96 -38.03 15.67
CA VAL A 562 21.48 -38.44 14.34
C VAL A 562 22.10 -39.78 13.98
N ASP A 563 21.25 -40.78 13.70
CA ASP A 563 21.70 -42.13 13.34
C ASP A 563 22.13 -42.21 11.88
N SER A 564 23.41 -42.50 11.64
CA SER A 564 24.00 -42.64 10.31
C SER A 564 23.44 -43.83 9.52
N ALA A 565 23.03 -44.91 10.20
CA ALA A 565 22.40 -46.07 9.55
C ALA A 565 20.97 -45.75 9.10
N ALA A 566 20.20 -45.02 9.91
CA ALA A 566 18.87 -44.53 9.53
C ALA A 566 18.93 -43.51 8.37
N MET A 567 19.94 -42.63 8.38
CA MET A 567 20.23 -41.70 7.28
C MET A 567 20.56 -42.41 5.96
N ALA A 568 21.34 -43.49 6.01
CA ALA A 568 21.72 -44.27 4.85
C ALA A 568 20.61 -45.17 4.29
N ALA A 569 19.67 -45.62 5.16
CA ALA A 569 18.69 -46.63 4.80
C ALA A 569 17.38 -46.08 4.18
N TRP A 570 16.89 -44.91 4.59
CA TRP A 570 15.57 -44.42 4.12
C TRP A 570 15.30 -42.92 4.26
N ALA A 571 15.99 -42.17 5.14
CA ALA A 571 15.61 -40.79 5.43
C ALA A 571 16.35 -39.73 4.59
N SER A 572 17.63 -39.92 4.26
CA SER A 572 18.53 -38.98 3.54
C SER A 572 18.67 -37.55 4.11
N THR A 573 17.77 -37.17 5.03
CA THR A 573 17.64 -35.87 5.70
C THR A 573 16.96 -36.07 7.05
N TRP A 574 17.12 -35.12 7.97
CA TRP A 574 16.46 -35.11 9.27
C TRP A 574 15.95 -33.72 9.62
N SER A 575 14.94 -33.65 10.49
CA SER A 575 14.41 -32.40 11.05
C SER A 575 14.33 -32.41 12.57
N ILE A 576 14.49 -31.22 13.14
CA ILE A 576 14.17 -30.87 14.53
C ILE A 576 13.23 -29.68 14.48
N ASP A 577 12.06 -29.85 15.06
CA ASP A 577 10.94 -28.93 14.97
C ASP A 577 10.61 -28.39 16.36
N LEU A 578 10.88 -27.10 16.58
CA LEU A 578 10.39 -26.38 17.74
C LEU A 578 9.05 -25.76 17.37
N THR A 579 7.96 -26.33 17.89
CA THR A 579 6.59 -25.95 17.59
C THR A 579 5.95 -25.25 18.79
N ARG A 580 5.37 -24.07 18.58
CA ARG A 580 4.67 -23.29 19.61
C ARG A 580 3.16 -23.50 19.53
N HIS A 581 2.52 -23.65 20.69
CA HIS A 581 1.05 -23.81 20.78
C HIS A 581 0.30 -22.58 20.23
N GLU A 582 0.80 -21.38 20.52
CA GLU A 582 0.28 -20.12 19.99
C GLU A 582 1.15 -19.64 18.83
N PRO A 583 0.58 -19.30 17.65
CA PRO A 583 1.32 -18.68 16.56
C PRO A 583 1.98 -17.37 17.00
N PHE A 584 3.04 -16.98 16.30
CA PHE A 584 3.73 -15.72 16.55
C PHE A 584 4.23 -15.09 15.25
N SER A 585 4.35 -13.77 15.25
CA SER A 585 4.95 -13.02 14.14
C SER A 585 6.47 -12.91 14.32
N LEU A 586 7.19 -12.85 13.20
CA LEU A 586 8.60 -12.44 13.17
C LEU A 586 8.76 -10.92 13.08
N SER A 587 7.69 -10.19 12.76
CA SER A 587 7.69 -8.72 12.78
C SER A 587 8.05 -8.22 14.18
N GLY A 588 8.91 -7.21 14.23
CA GLY A 588 9.44 -6.62 15.45
C GLY A 588 10.61 -7.36 16.09
N TYR A 589 11.10 -8.47 15.52
CA TYR A 589 12.38 -9.08 15.90
C TYR A 589 13.46 -8.68 14.88
N GLY A 590 14.63 -8.25 15.37
CA GLY A 590 15.74 -7.80 14.52
C GLY A 590 16.73 -8.90 14.15
N SER A 591 16.79 -9.97 14.94
CA SER A 591 17.63 -11.13 14.62
C SER A 591 17.13 -12.42 15.26
N LEU A 592 17.54 -13.55 14.69
CA LEU A 592 17.50 -14.85 15.35
C LEU A 592 18.92 -15.28 15.72
N ARG A 593 19.13 -15.58 16.99
CA ARG A 593 20.39 -16.10 17.53
C ARG A 593 20.26 -17.58 17.86
N LEU A 594 21.26 -18.35 17.45
CA LEU A 594 21.38 -19.78 17.67
C LEU A 594 22.77 -20.10 18.24
N ALA A 595 22.82 -20.66 19.45
CA ALA A 595 24.03 -21.23 20.01
C ALA A 595 24.13 -22.72 19.64
N PHE A 596 25.16 -23.07 18.88
CA PHE A 596 25.35 -24.38 18.27
C PHE A 596 26.74 -24.94 18.63
N HIS A 597 26.81 -26.25 18.88
CA HIS A 597 28.05 -26.98 19.05
C HIS A 597 28.07 -28.21 18.14
N ALA A 598 29.06 -28.32 17.27
CA ALA A 598 29.12 -29.34 16.22
C ALA A 598 29.31 -30.77 16.76
N GLY A 599 29.95 -30.93 17.93
CA GLY A 599 30.05 -32.20 18.62
C GLY A 599 30.83 -33.23 17.79
N THR A 600 30.16 -34.32 17.40
CA THR A 600 30.71 -35.40 16.57
C THR A 600 30.06 -35.47 15.20
N LEU A 601 29.49 -34.35 14.71
CA LEU A 601 28.88 -34.32 13.38
C LEU A 601 29.89 -34.65 12.28
N VAL A 602 29.44 -35.48 11.35
CA VAL A 602 30.16 -35.89 10.15
C VAL A 602 29.34 -35.47 8.93
N ALA A 603 30.02 -34.77 8.03
CA ALA A 603 29.47 -34.29 6.77
C ALA A 603 29.49 -35.41 5.70
N PRO A 604 28.38 -35.64 4.98
CA PRO A 604 28.40 -36.45 3.76
C PRO A 604 29.12 -35.69 2.62
N ARG A 605 29.24 -36.31 1.43
CA ARG A 605 29.91 -35.71 0.26
C ARG A 605 29.34 -34.35 -0.15
N GLU A 606 28.03 -34.16 0.01
CA GLU A 606 27.33 -32.91 -0.26
C GLU A 606 26.57 -32.46 1.01
N PRO A 607 27.26 -31.82 1.97
CA PRO A 607 26.66 -31.46 3.24
C PRO A 607 25.80 -30.21 3.10
N TRP A 608 24.67 -30.19 3.79
CA TRP A 608 23.87 -28.98 3.97
C TRP A 608 23.11 -29.00 5.30
N LEU A 609 22.86 -27.80 5.79
CA LEU A 609 22.12 -27.54 7.02
C LEU A 609 21.36 -26.23 6.82
N ALA A 610 20.07 -26.21 7.13
CA ALA A 610 19.22 -25.06 6.93
C ALA A 610 18.28 -24.84 8.11
N LEU A 611 17.94 -23.58 8.34
CA LEU A 611 16.89 -23.16 9.26
C LEU A 611 15.65 -22.75 8.47
N TYR A 612 14.48 -23.15 8.91
CA TYR A 612 13.20 -22.71 8.37
C TYR A 612 12.48 -21.85 9.41
N LEU A 613 12.03 -20.69 8.95
CA LEU A 613 11.17 -19.76 9.64
C LEU A 613 9.86 -19.67 8.85
N GLY A 614 8.87 -20.49 9.25
CA GLY A 614 7.72 -20.76 8.37
C GLY A 614 8.17 -21.38 7.05
N GLU A 615 7.85 -20.76 5.92
CA GLU A 615 8.26 -21.20 4.57
C GLU A 615 9.66 -20.72 4.18
N ARG A 616 10.25 -19.79 4.94
CA ARG A 616 11.51 -19.16 4.60
C ARG A 616 12.69 -20.05 4.98
N ARG A 617 13.43 -20.52 3.96
CA ARG A 617 14.66 -21.32 4.13
C ARG A 617 15.89 -20.41 4.24
N ILE A 618 16.67 -20.58 5.30
CA ILE A 618 17.96 -19.91 5.52
C ILE A 618 19.06 -20.96 5.49
N ASP A 619 20.02 -20.80 4.59
CA ASP A 619 21.19 -21.67 4.50
C ASP A 619 22.19 -21.36 5.62
N LEU A 620 22.57 -22.39 6.38
CA LEU A 620 23.54 -22.28 7.47
C LEU A 620 24.96 -22.68 7.03
N ARG A 621 25.16 -23.13 5.78
CA ARG A 621 26.49 -23.41 5.24
C ARG A 621 27.36 -22.16 5.26
N GLY A 622 28.58 -22.28 5.76
CA GLY A 622 29.51 -21.16 5.93
C GLY A 622 29.16 -20.21 7.09
N LYS A 623 28.06 -20.44 7.81
CA LYS A 623 27.72 -19.74 9.07
C LYS A 623 28.06 -20.54 10.31
N ILE A 624 28.15 -21.87 10.17
CA ILE A 624 28.60 -22.81 11.20
C ILE A 624 29.83 -23.53 10.66
N ASP A 625 30.90 -23.53 11.45
CA ASP A 625 32.09 -24.33 11.22
C ASP A 625 31.92 -25.70 11.90
N LEU A 626 31.84 -26.77 11.10
CA LEU A 626 31.65 -28.12 11.64
C LEU A 626 32.94 -28.72 12.21
N GLU A 627 34.10 -28.16 11.88
CA GLU A 627 35.40 -28.62 12.41
C GLU A 627 35.74 -27.95 13.75
N ASN A 628 35.04 -26.86 14.08
CA ASN A 628 35.22 -26.14 15.33
C ASN A 628 34.58 -26.90 16.50
N SER A 629 35.43 -27.30 17.45
CA SER A 629 35.06 -28.04 18.66
C SER A 629 34.60 -27.16 19.82
N GLU A 630 34.38 -25.86 19.60
CA GLU A 630 33.91 -24.91 20.61
C GLU A 630 32.46 -24.45 20.32
N TRP A 631 31.82 -23.84 21.31
CA TRP A 631 30.49 -23.23 21.15
C TRP A 631 30.50 -22.06 20.16
N GLN A 632 29.62 -22.14 19.16
CA GLN A 632 29.43 -21.10 18.15
C GLN A 632 28.09 -20.40 18.34
N THR A 633 28.05 -19.10 18.05
CA THR A 633 26.81 -18.31 18.05
C THR A 633 26.55 -17.81 16.64
N VAL A 634 25.49 -18.30 16.02
CA VAL A 634 25.01 -17.85 14.72
C VAL A 634 23.95 -16.79 14.94
N GLU A 635 24.13 -15.62 14.34
CA GLU A 635 23.14 -14.56 14.34
C GLU A 635 22.64 -14.31 12.91
N LEU A 636 21.34 -14.45 12.71
CA LEU A 636 20.66 -14.30 11.44
C LEU A 636 19.84 -13.02 11.50
N ALA A 637 20.19 -12.04 10.67
CA ALA A 637 19.43 -10.79 10.57
C ALA A 637 18.00 -11.07 10.12
N LEU A 638 17.05 -10.41 10.77
CA LEU A 638 15.65 -10.37 10.37
C LEU A 638 15.30 -8.91 10.04
N ASP A 639 14.38 -8.70 9.10
CA ASP A 639 13.80 -7.38 8.92
C ASP A 639 12.63 -7.23 9.91
N PRO A 640 12.76 -6.39 10.94
CA PRO A 640 11.69 -6.20 11.92
C PRO A 640 10.44 -5.54 11.32
N ASN A 641 10.54 -4.94 10.12
CA ASN A 641 9.42 -4.30 9.43
C ASN A 641 8.77 -5.20 8.37
N ALA A 642 9.32 -6.39 8.10
CA ALA A 642 8.77 -7.30 7.09
C ALA A 642 7.36 -7.76 7.45
N GLN A 643 6.50 -7.79 6.44
CA GLN A 643 5.11 -8.22 6.55
C GLN A 643 5.06 -9.74 6.39
N GLU A 644 5.11 -10.47 7.50
CA GLU A 644 5.13 -11.94 7.50
C GLU A 644 3.88 -12.53 8.16
N SER A 645 3.45 -13.69 7.67
CA SER A 645 2.37 -14.46 8.28
C SER A 645 2.78 -15.01 9.66
N LEU A 646 1.79 -15.25 10.52
CA LEU A 646 2.06 -15.90 11.81
C LEU A 646 2.62 -17.31 11.57
N ILE A 647 3.76 -17.59 12.19
CA ILE A 647 4.38 -18.91 12.15
C ILE A 647 4.16 -19.66 13.47
N ARG A 648 4.18 -20.98 13.40
CA ARG A 648 4.10 -21.86 14.58
C ARG A 648 5.40 -22.61 14.85
N GLN A 649 6.35 -22.57 13.93
CA GLN A 649 7.45 -23.52 13.88
C GLN A 649 8.76 -22.84 13.49
N ILE A 650 9.81 -23.21 14.22
CA ILE A 650 11.21 -23.01 13.83
C ILE A 650 11.79 -24.39 13.60
N ARG A 651 12.25 -24.67 12.37
CA ARG A 651 12.74 -25.99 11.97
C ARG A 651 14.23 -25.93 11.64
N LEU A 652 15.00 -26.83 12.23
CA LEU A 652 16.35 -27.14 11.77
C LEU A 652 16.28 -28.39 10.89
N TRP A 653 16.84 -28.33 9.68
CA TRP A 653 16.76 -29.40 8.69
C TRP A 653 18.14 -29.62 8.07
N GLY A 654 18.59 -30.86 7.95
CA GLY A 654 19.94 -31.17 7.45
C GLY A 654 20.13 -32.61 7.04
N ASN A 655 21.34 -32.92 6.55
CA ASN A 655 21.74 -34.27 6.18
C ASN A 655 23.04 -34.75 6.87
N LEU A 656 23.48 -34.03 7.91
CA LEU A 656 24.66 -34.38 8.70
C LEU A 656 24.35 -35.56 9.63
N SER A 657 25.34 -36.36 10.01
CA SER A 657 25.14 -37.50 10.93
C SER A 657 26.07 -37.40 12.15
N GLY A 658 25.72 -38.00 13.28
CA GLY A 658 26.49 -37.85 14.53
C GLY A 658 25.76 -37.02 15.58
N ARG A 659 26.49 -36.58 16.62
CA ARG A 659 25.92 -35.89 17.79
C ARG A 659 26.23 -34.40 17.78
N PHE A 660 25.25 -33.55 18.05
CA PHE A 660 25.44 -32.10 18.20
C PHE A 660 24.58 -31.53 19.30
N PHE A 661 24.81 -30.25 19.63
CA PHE A 661 24.14 -29.60 20.75
C PHE A 661 23.60 -28.23 20.38
N LEU A 662 22.40 -27.91 20.89
CA LEU A 662 21.80 -26.59 20.85
C LEU A 662 21.73 -26.01 22.27
N GLY A 663 22.36 -24.86 22.48
CA GLY A 663 22.42 -24.21 23.80
C GLY A 663 21.28 -23.21 24.01
N GLU A 664 21.13 -22.27 23.08
CA GLU A 664 20.11 -21.22 23.09
C GLU A 664 19.59 -21.01 21.67
N LEU A 665 18.27 -20.84 21.55
CA LEU A 665 17.62 -20.29 20.37
C LEU A 665 16.78 -19.10 20.85
N ARG A 666 17.00 -17.93 20.24
CA ARG A 666 16.41 -16.65 20.67
C ARG A 666 16.07 -15.80 19.45
N LEU A 667 14.86 -15.27 19.42
CA LEU A 667 14.48 -14.14 18.58
C LEU A 667 14.68 -12.86 19.39
N VAL A 668 15.59 -12.01 18.92
CA VAL A 668 15.99 -10.77 19.59
C VAL A 668 15.02 -9.68 19.17
N SER A 669 14.29 -9.11 20.14
CA SER A 669 13.37 -8.00 19.85
C SER A 669 14.16 -6.84 19.24
N ALA A 670 13.60 -6.17 18.23
CA ALA A 670 14.22 -4.97 17.65
C ALA A 670 14.27 -3.79 18.64
N LEU A 671 13.53 -3.88 19.75
CA LEU A 671 13.62 -2.95 20.89
C LEU A 671 14.75 -3.31 21.86
N SER A 672 15.15 -4.59 21.89
CA SER A 672 16.37 -5.00 22.57
C SER A 672 17.55 -4.47 21.75
N PRO A 673 18.49 -3.71 22.34
CA PRO A 673 19.65 -3.25 21.59
C PRO A 673 20.50 -4.47 21.17
N THR A 674 20.34 -4.91 19.93
CA THR A 674 21.15 -5.96 19.31
C THR A 674 22.57 -5.46 19.11
N THR A 675 23.51 -6.34 19.43
CA THR A 675 24.96 -6.31 19.19
C THR A 675 25.35 -5.74 17.83
N ALA A 676 26.20 -4.70 17.85
CA ALA A 676 27.17 -4.30 16.81
C ALA A 676 26.76 -4.55 15.34
N ALA A 677 25.79 -3.80 14.82
CA ALA A 677 25.65 -3.57 13.38
C ALA A 677 26.20 -2.18 13.02
N PRO A 678 27.01 -2.03 11.96
CA PRO A 678 27.42 -0.73 11.47
C PRO A 678 26.21 0.02 10.91
N VAL A 679 26.03 1.29 11.32
CA VAL A 679 25.07 2.20 10.67
C VAL A 679 25.68 2.62 9.32
N PRO A 680 25.02 2.42 8.17
CA PRO A 680 25.49 2.94 6.90
C PRO A 680 25.23 4.45 6.85
N ALA A 681 26.17 5.21 7.40
CA ALA A 681 26.37 6.62 7.13
C ALA A 681 27.86 6.79 6.84
N THR A 682 28.20 7.60 5.83
CA THR A 682 29.58 7.97 5.44
C THR A 682 30.56 7.87 6.60
N ALA A 683 31.59 7.03 6.46
CA ALA A 683 32.52 6.68 7.53
C ALA A 683 32.88 7.91 8.41
N PRO A 684 32.67 7.84 9.74
CA PRO A 684 32.87 9.00 10.61
C PRO A 684 34.32 9.49 10.55
N ARG A 685 34.54 10.81 10.47
CA ARG A 685 35.88 11.39 10.24
C ARG A 685 36.84 11.32 11.44
N SER A 686 36.39 10.86 12.61
CA SER A 686 37.19 10.87 13.85
C SER A 686 36.77 9.79 14.83
N PHE A 687 37.73 9.22 15.57
CA PHE A 687 37.49 8.33 16.72
C PHE A 687 36.78 9.06 17.86
N ARG A 688 35.69 8.49 18.41
CA ARG A 688 34.94 9.05 19.54
C ARG A 688 34.30 7.95 20.37
N LEU A 689 34.41 8.02 21.71
CA LEU A 689 33.56 7.29 22.63
C LEU A 689 32.47 8.24 23.16
N LEU A 690 31.20 7.88 23.05
CA LEU A 690 30.08 8.70 23.50
C LEU A 690 29.67 8.36 24.96
N PRO A 691 29.03 9.31 25.68
CA PRO A 691 28.38 9.01 26.95
C PRO A 691 27.35 7.90 26.81
N ALA A 692 27.32 6.99 27.78
CA ALA A 692 26.30 5.96 27.81
C ALA A 692 24.90 6.57 28.08
N TYR A 693 23.85 6.01 27.49
CA TYR A 693 22.48 6.46 27.72
C TYR A 693 21.52 5.26 27.82
N PRO A 694 20.59 5.24 28.80
CA PRO A 694 20.52 6.17 29.94
C PRO A 694 21.75 6.06 30.87
N ASN A 695 22.12 7.13 31.58
CA ASN A 695 23.17 7.13 32.61
C ASN A 695 22.92 8.29 33.60
N PRO A 696 22.49 8.03 34.85
CA PRO A 696 22.35 6.72 35.48
C PRO A 696 21.29 5.82 34.82
N PHE A 697 21.43 4.50 34.94
CA PHE A 697 20.48 3.53 34.36
C PHE A 697 20.00 2.50 35.39
N ASN A 698 18.80 1.98 35.18
CA ASN A 698 18.24 0.82 35.89
C ASN A 698 17.81 -0.22 34.84
N GLY A 699 18.46 -1.38 34.84
CA GLY A 699 18.28 -2.42 33.82
C GLY A 699 19.38 -2.39 32.76
N THR A 700 19.24 -1.58 31.70
CA THR A 700 20.18 -1.55 30.57
C THR A 700 20.65 -0.13 30.22
N THR A 701 21.84 -0.02 29.64
CA THR A 701 22.42 1.21 29.09
C THR A 701 23.07 0.94 27.75
N THR A 702 23.21 1.96 26.91
CA THR A 702 23.87 1.87 25.61
C THR A 702 25.14 2.71 25.58
N ILE A 703 26.27 2.13 25.19
CA ILE A 703 27.56 2.79 24.95
C ILE A 703 27.76 2.88 23.44
N ARG A 704 27.98 4.09 22.91
CA ARG A 704 28.21 4.32 21.47
C ARG A 704 29.64 4.76 21.21
N PHE A 705 30.21 4.39 20.07
CA PHE A 705 31.51 4.87 19.62
C PHE A 705 31.65 4.90 18.10
N ASP A 706 32.52 5.76 17.59
CA ASP A 706 32.79 5.94 16.16
C ASP A 706 34.24 5.54 15.84
N LEU A 707 34.44 4.80 14.73
CA LEU A 707 35.76 4.42 14.20
C LEU A 707 36.00 5.02 12.82
N PRO A 708 37.10 5.75 12.59
CA PRO A 708 37.40 6.37 11.30
C PRO A 708 38.06 5.43 10.29
N SER A 709 38.62 4.30 10.76
CA SER A 709 39.31 3.30 9.96
C SER A 709 39.17 1.93 10.60
N SER A 710 39.30 0.87 9.81
CA SER A 710 39.30 -0.50 10.34
C SER A 710 40.49 -0.72 11.27
N VAL A 711 40.23 -1.10 12.52
CA VAL A 711 41.25 -1.23 13.57
C VAL A 711 40.80 -2.24 14.63
N GLU A 712 41.75 -2.80 15.38
CA GLU A 712 41.46 -3.65 16.54
C GLU A 712 40.93 -2.80 17.69
N VAL A 713 39.79 -3.21 18.24
CA VAL A 713 39.07 -2.47 19.28
C VAL A 713 38.89 -3.32 20.53
N ASN A 714 39.03 -2.70 21.70
CA ASN A 714 38.67 -3.30 22.99
C ASN A 714 37.82 -2.33 23.82
N LEU A 715 36.58 -2.70 24.16
CA LEU A 715 35.71 -1.95 25.07
C LEU A 715 35.53 -2.75 26.35
N THR A 716 36.13 -2.27 27.45
CA THR A 716 36.14 -2.98 28.73
C THR A 716 35.65 -2.11 29.87
N LEU A 717 34.86 -2.70 30.78
CA LEU A 717 34.35 -2.06 31.99
C LEU A 717 35.20 -2.43 33.22
N TYR A 718 35.35 -1.46 34.12
CA TYR A 718 36.11 -1.55 35.36
C TYR A 718 35.29 -1.01 36.54
N ASN A 719 35.50 -1.59 37.72
CA ASN A 719 34.97 -1.06 38.96
C ASN A 719 35.87 0.06 39.53
N LEU A 720 35.51 0.63 40.69
CA LEU A 720 36.26 1.70 41.36
C LEU A 720 37.69 1.32 41.78
N THR A 721 37.99 0.03 41.94
CA THR A 721 39.34 -0.44 42.29
C THR A 721 40.20 -0.73 41.06
N GLY A 722 39.68 -0.47 39.84
CA GLY A 722 40.37 -0.75 38.58
C GLY A 722 40.32 -2.22 38.16
N GLN A 723 39.54 -3.05 38.84
CA GLN A 723 39.35 -4.45 38.46
C GLN A 723 38.42 -4.54 37.25
N ARG A 724 38.82 -5.33 36.24
CA ARG A 724 38.02 -5.64 35.06
C ARG A 724 36.73 -6.37 35.46
N VAL A 725 35.61 -5.89 34.94
CA VAL A 725 34.26 -6.38 35.21
C VAL A 725 33.74 -7.21 34.03
N VAL A 726 33.76 -6.61 32.84
CA VAL A 726 33.29 -7.26 31.60
C VAL A 726 34.00 -6.65 30.39
N THR A 727 34.28 -7.45 29.37
CA THR A 727 34.73 -6.94 28.07
C THR A 727 33.56 -7.04 27.09
N LEU A 728 33.03 -5.89 26.67
CA LEU A 728 31.83 -5.81 25.82
C LEU A 728 32.16 -5.97 24.33
N VAL A 729 33.36 -5.55 23.92
CA VAL A 729 33.83 -5.65 22.53
C VAL A 729 35.31 -6.01 22.56
N SER A 730 35.72 -6.97 21.73
CA SER A 730 37.13 -7.28 21.45
C SER A 730 37.30 -7.69 19.98
N GLY A 731 38.42 -7.31 19.37
CA GLY A 731 38.86 -7.71 18.03
C GLY A 731 38.69 -6.65 16.95
N MET A 732 39.00 -7.02 15.70
CA MET A 732 38.95 -6.13 14.54
C MET A 732 37.53 -5.60 14.29
N ARG A 733 37.42 -4.31 14.01
CA ARG A 733 36.18 -3.63 13.59
C ARG A 733 36.47 -2.74 12.39
N GLU A 734 35.49 -2.58 11.51
CA GLU A 734 35.59 -1.72 10.33
C GLU A 734 35.39 -0.23 10.68
N ALA A 735 35.61 0.66 9.72
CA ALA A 735 35.23 2.07 9.91
C ALA A 735 33.69 2.19 9.99
N GLY A 736 33.18 2.90 11.00
CA GLY A 736 31.74 3.03 11.20
C GLY A 736 31.34 3.50 12.60
N GLY A 737 30.05 3.78 12.78
CA GLY A 737 29.45 4.04 14.08
C GLY A 737 28.93 2.76 14.72
N TYR A 738 29.18 2.58 16.02
CA TYR A 738 28.86 1.40 16.82
C TYR A 738 27.99 1.76 18.02
N SER A 739 27.13 0.83 18.42
CA SER A 739 26.24 0.93 19.57
C SER A 739 26.22 -0.40 20.32
N ILE A 740 26.58 -0.37 21.60
CA ILE A 740 26.79 -1.56 22.44
C ILE A 740 25.90 -1.46 23.68
N GLY A 741 24.98 -2.40 23.85
CA GLY A 741 24.17 -2.51 25.06
C GLY A 741 24.95 -3.18 26.20
N TRP A 742 24.65 -2.79 27.43
CA TRP A 742 25.08 -3.48 28.64
C TRP A 742 23.94 -3.53 29.66
N ASP A 743 23.77 -4.68 30.31
CA ASP A 743 22.66 -5.01 31.22
C ASP A 743 23.07 -5.02 32.71
N GLY A 744 24.25 -4.49 33.02
CA GLY A 744 24.78 -4.47 34.38
C GLY A 744 25.25 -5.83 34.89
N THR A 745 25.62 -6.76 34.01
CA THR A 745 26.21 -8.06 34.37
C THR A 745 27.72 -8.13 34.11
N ASP A 746 28.42 -9.03 34.81
CA ASP A 746 29.84 -9.36 34.58
C ASP A 746 30.04 -10.47 33.53
N ASP A 747 31.29 -10.81 33.18
CA ASP A 747 31.61 -11.87 32.20
C ASP A 747 31.00 -13.25 32.54
N ALA A 748 30.64 -13.50 33.81
CA ALA A 748 30.02 -14.74 34.27
C ALA A 748 28.49 -14.65 34.31
N GLY A 749 27.90 -13.57 33.78
CA GLY A 749 26.46 -13.31 33.78
C GLY A 749 25.90 -12.93 35.15
N ARG A 750 26.75 -12.63 36.13
CA ARG A 750 26.31 -12.23 37.47
C ARG A 750 25.96 -10.75 37.47
N THR A 751 24.81 -10.46 38.07
CA THR A 751 24.36 -9.08 38.31
C THR A 751 25.34 -8.31 39.18
N LEU A 752 25.62 -7.07 38.81
CA LEU A 752 26.41 -6.13 39.60
C LEU A 752 25.56 -5.29 40.55
N VAL A 753 26.20 -4.78 41.61
CA VAL A 753 25.56 -3.91 42.61
C VAL A 753 25.44 -2.47 42.10
N SER A 754 24.48 -1.71 42.64
CA SER A 754 24.38 -0.26 42.39
C SER A 754 25.69 0.43 42.72
N GLY A 755 26.20 1.26 41.81
CA GLY A 755 27.53 1.83 41.97
C GLY A 755 28.06 2.54 40.72
N MET A 756 29.23 3.15 40.87
CA MET A 756 29.94 3.81 39.77
C MET A 756 30.97 2.86 39.14
N TYR A 757 30.96 2.83 37.82
CA TYR A 757 31.84 2.04 36.96
C TYR A 757 32.50 2.95 35.93
N PHE A 758 33.56 2.44 35.30
CA PHE A 758 34.22 3.09 34.18
C PHE A 758 34.24 2.15 32.98
N TYR A 759 34.11 2.68 31.77
CA TYR A 759 34.32 1.93 30.53
C TYR A 759 35.42 2.60 29.73
N ASN A 760 36.36 1.81 29.22
CA ASN A 760 37.49 2.23 28.41
C ASN A 760 37.38 1.58 27.03
N LEU A 761 37.50 2.40 25.98
CA LEU A 761 37.61 1.96 24.60
C LEU A 761 39.05 2.17 24.14
N THR A 762 39.73 1.12 23.66
CA THR A 762 40.97 1.22 22.88
C THR A 762 40.70 0.91 21.41
N ALA A 763 41.38 1.60 20.52
CA ALA A 763 41.34 1.40 19.06
C ALA A 763 42.73 1.69 18.48
N GLY A 764 43.56 0.66 18.29
CA GLY A 764 44.99 0.82 18.00
C GLY A 764 45.69 1.63 19.10
N ASP A 765 46.33 2.75 18.74
CA ASP A 765 47.01 3.65 19.69
C ASP A 765 46.07 4.63 20.41
N LEU A 766 44.78 4.66 20.06
CA LEU A 766 43.80 5.59 20.63
C LEU A 766 43.09 4.93 21.83
N SER A 767 42.85 5.72 22.88
CA SER A 767 42.09 5.26 24.05
C SER A 767 41.23 6.38 24.65
N GLU A 768 39.99 6.07 25.02
CA GLU A 768 39.08 6.99 25.73
C GLU A 768 38.36 6.26 26.87
N THR A 769 38.23 6.91 28.03
CA THR A 769 37.54 6.37 29.22
C THR A 769 36.38 7.26 29.62
N ARG A 770 35.24 6.66 30.01
CA ARG A 770 34.07 7.38 30.53
C ARG A 770 33.47 6.71 31.75
N LYS A 771 32.68 7.47 32.49
CA LYS A 771 31.99 7.03 33.72
C LYS A 771 30.58 6.50 33.44
N LEU A 772 30.13 5.58 34.28
CA LEU A 772 28.84 4.93 34.19
C LEU A 772 28.26 4.71 35.60
N ILE A 773 26.97 4.99 35.80
CA ILE A 773 26.29 4.87 37.09
C ILE A 773 25.15 3.86 36.95
N LEU A 774 25.26 2.72 37.63
CA LEU A 774 24.22 1.70 37.72
C LEU A 774 23.36 1.95 38.97
N LEU A 775 22.05 2.02 38.79
CA LEU A 775 21.04 2.08 39.83
C LEU A 775 20.18 0.81 39.77
N ARG A 776 20.11 0.07 40.87
CA ARG A 776 19.14 -1.00 41.09
C ARG A 776 18.18 -0.64 42.21
#